data_AF-A0A0Q5YUY4-F1
#
_entry.id   AF-A0A0Q5YUY4-F1
#
_cell.length_a   1.000
_cell.length_b   1.000
_cell.length_c   1.000
_cell.angle_alpha   90.00
_cell.angle_beta   90.00
_cell.angle_gamma   90.00
#
_symmetry.space_group_name_H-M   'P 1'
#
loop_
_entity.id
_entity.type
_entity.pdbx_description
1 polymer ?
#
loop_
_entity_poly.entity_id
_entity_poly.type
_entity_poly.pdbx_seq_one_letter_code
_entity_poly.pdbx_strand_id
1 'polypeptide(L)'
;MLRIRAISRAGLPVLCGLVSSIGADALAQGASEPLPTVTVEAPQASRPKPAPRPSRLRSAAAGRAARPVAQNPTASAPAQNPAMSAGAAREGLNQSPAGQTATTIDRSQFDNRPAFSVSDVLRDSPGISIKQGNGPRDFGISIRGSNARNGFAIRNLVIFEDGFPVTQPDGLSRSDLIDPHAYAAIDVIRGPSSALYGNYATGGALNFRTRPGGTIDGVEYGVDGGSYGYLNNYLAAGKKVGNFEGSLFASDVRGDGYIGNSWFNTQTVNFLGTLKATLDDRFTVKIINNDLSARLPIRQSLNQYYLNPFQQGCATGATAAPGCGTVRLFNNGFNSTAGTDTETAVQAGLGRNDRRTIVGGRWEHDFDNTLTWRNQFVFDDRNITQPTGTTAAIGDFPSYNYMSDLTKRGEIFGLESTAFFGAFFNTLTASSDTRNVMPGGNATLGRLSSNLLSETTNYGVRAREELRLTTSLTAVAAVGWETTLLKGTNTAYAYSGPTGITTTTLTSADRQFQNAAPELALLYNLENEWLFRGRVATGYGTPQVSNLFVLPNGLSGNNTQLQAQKNLGYDLGFDWTPNNTLKLSATGFYEFFRNEIVSQATPAGSPNATYTFNAPRSEHRGVELAADWKFHPGWRFMAAYTHLDEVYTEYVESITNGAVFSFNRAGNKIPGISPNELTARIGYDEFVGPLTGLGGFVEVQWKDSFYMDNANLLKAPGYELVNVNVHYKADLVSDTVRSLNLFLEVRNVLDRTYVASANNIANTVTATGLQNPASVLANTTGSIYAGSPRTFVAGMKVAFR
;
A
#
# COMPACT_ATOMS: atom_id res chain seq x y z
N MET A 1 20.43 2.23 54.32
CA MET A 1 20.05 3.21 55.36
C MET A 1 19.54 4.47 54.66
N LEU A 2 18.23 4.72 54.63
CA LEU A 2 17.69 6.07 54.44
C LEU A 2 16.30 6.10 55.10
N ARG A 3 16.12 7.09 55.98
CA ARG A 3 15.01 7.20 56.93
C ARG A 3 13.76 7.75 56.25
N ILE A 4 12.63 7.11 56.49
CA ILE A 4 11.29 7.66 56.27
C ILE A 4 10.99 8.58 57.48
N ARG A 5 10.60 9.84 57.22
CA ARG A 5 9.89 10.69 58.17
C ARG A 5 8.58 11.14 57.52
N ALA A 6 7.50 10.98 58.27
CA ALA A 6 6.14 11.36 57.93
C ALA A 6 5.73 12.68 58.61
N ILE A 7 4.57 13.18 58.14
CA ILE A 7 3.68 14.25 58.67
C ILE A 7 3.99 15.63 58.06
N SER A 8 3.09 16.37 57.38
CA SER A 8 1.65 16.60 57.63
C SER A 8 0.87 17.09 56.38
N ARG A 9 -0.46 16.98 56.51
CA ARG A 9 -1.55 17.38 55.61
C ARG A 9 -1.61 18.88 55.29
N ALA A 10 -1.96 19.23 54.04
CA ALA A 10 -3.01 20.21 53.69
C ALA A 10 -3.26 20.27 52.16
N GLY A 11 -4.51 19.98 51.74
CA GLY A 11 -5.21 20.63 50.63
C GLY A 11 -4.85 20.31 49.18
N LEU A 12 -5.58 19.35 48.57
CA LEU A 12 -5.89 19.35 47.13
C LEU A 12 -7.42 19.38 46.97
N PRO A 13 -8.02 20.35 46.24
CA PRO A 13 -9.43 20.28 45.91
C PRO A 13 -9.65 19.32 44.74
N VAL A 14 -10.59 18.42 44.96
CA VAL A 14 -11.20 17.52 43.99
C VAL A 14 -12.11 18.36 43.08
N LEU A 15 -11.92 18.29 41.76
CA LEU A 15 -12.97 18.62 40.79
C LEU A 15 -13.36 17.32 40.06
N CYS A 16 -14.25 16.58 40.70
CA CYS A 16 -14.96 15.45 40.13
C CYS A 16 -16.44 15.74 40.36
N GLY A 17 -17.22 15.88 39.28
CA GLY A 17 -18.65 16.15 39.39
C GLY A 17 -19.22 16.73 38.11
N LEU A 18 -19.73 15.85 37.24
CA LEU A 18 -21.00 15.98 36.51
C LEU A 18 -21.20 14.72 35.65
N VAL A 19 -21.55 13.61 36.30
CA VAL A 19 -22.21 12.47 35.66
C VAL A 19 -23.36 12.05 36.58
N SER A 20 -24.57 12.49 36.28
CA SER A 20 -25.78 11.77 36.68
C SER A 20 -27.01 12.22 35.88
N SER A 21 -27.81 11.21 35.56
CA SER A 21 -29.21 11.22 35.14
C SER A 21 -29.57 11.72 33.73
N ILE A 22 -29.52 10.81 32.75
CA ILE A 22 -30.60 10.69 31.77
C ILE A 22 -30.99 9.21 31.72
N GLY A 23 -32.28 8.96 31.94
CA GLY A 23 -32.85 7.63 32.12
C GLY A 23 -32.80 6.77 30.86
N ALA A 24 -32.82 5.47 31.10
CA ALA A 24 -33.05 4.45 30.09
C ALA A 24 -34.53 4.50 29.66
N ASP A 25 -34.81 5.18 28.56
CA ASP A 25 -35.99 4.91 27.75
C ASP A 25 -35.53 4.36 26.40
N ALA A 26 -36.00 3.15 26.13
CA ALA A 26 -35.82 2.47 24.86
C ALA A 26 -36.52 3.26 23.75
N LEU A 27 -35.73 3.92 22.89
CA LEU A 27 -36.21 4.42 21.60
C LEU A 27 -36.00 3.32 20.56
N ALA A 28 -37.06 2.55 20.32
CA ALA A 28 -37.21 1.77 19.11
C ALA A 28 -37.10 2.71 17.90
N GLN A 29 -36.16 2.45 16.99
CA GLN A 29 -36.07 3.16 15.72
C GLN A 29 -37.30 2.86 14.87
N GLY A 30 -38.15 3.87 14.70
CA GLY A 30 -39.21 3.91 13.70
C GLY A 30 -38.64 4.03 12.29
N ALA A 31 -39.32 3.34 11.38
CA ALA A 31 -39.10 3.17 9.96
C ALA A 31 -38.52 4.33 9.12
N SER A 32 -37.68 3.91 8.17
CA SER A 32 -37.50 4.43 6.80
C SER A 32 -37.11 5.89 6.62
N GLU A 33 -35.79 6.16 6.62
CA GLU A 33 -35.26 7.18 5.70
C GLU A 33 -35.22 6.59 4.28
N PRO A 34 -35.74 7.31 3.26
CA PRO A 34 -35.60 6.88 1.88
C PRO A 34 -34.12 6.94 1.46
N LEU A 35 -33.67 5.89 0.79
CA LEU A 35 -32.32 5.76 0.26
C LEU A 35 -31.94 6.97 -0.61
N PRO A 36 -30.69 7.46 -0.57
CA PRO A 36 -30.21 8.47 -1.50
C PRO A 36 -30.32 7.96 -2.94
N THR A 37 -30.79 8.81 -3.84
CA THR A 37 -31.00 8.49 -5.26
C THR A 37 -29.70 8.03 -5.91
N VAL A 38 -29.74 6.90 -6.61
CA VAL A 38 -28.65 6.45 -7.50
C VAL A 38 -28.47 7.50 -8.60
N THR A 39 -27.40 8.29 -8.51
CA THR A 39 -27.04 9.28 -9.54
C THR A 39 -26.44 8.55 -10.75
N VAL A 40 -27.25 8.43 -11.80
CA VAL A 40 -26.77 8.02 -13.13
C VAL A 40 -26.39 9.29 -13.89
N GLU A 41 -25.09 9.55 -14.05
CA GLU A 41 -24.63 10.55 -15.02
C GLU A 41 -24.81 9.99 -16.43
N ALA A 42 -25.58 10.68 -17.27
CA ALA A 42 -25.70 10.33 -18.68
C ALA A 42 -24.34 10.51 -19.39
N PRO A 43 -23.99 9.64 -20.37
CA PRO A 43 -22.73 9.74 -21.08
C PRO A 43 -22.62 11.10 -21.81
N GLN A 44 -21.58 11.87 -21.51
CA GLN A 44 -21.29 13.13 -22.20
C GLN A 44 -20.86 12.84 -23.65
N ALA A 45 -21.60 13.38 -24.61
CA ALA A 45 -21.19 13.38 -26.01
C ALA A 45 -19.88 14.17 -26.18
N SER A 46 -18.95 13.64 -26.97
CA SER A 46 -17.63 14.22 -27.22
C SER A 46 -17.75 15.63 -27.81
N ARG A 47 -17.15 16.62 -27.14
CA ARG A 47 -17.03 17.99 -27.67
C ARG A 47 -15.93 18.05 -28.74
N PRO A 48 -16.17 18.70 -29.90
CA PRO A 48 -15.13 18.91 -30.90
C PRO A 48 -14.02 19.82 -30.37
N LYS A 49 -12.78 19.47 -30.72
CA LYS A 49 -11.55 20.18 -30.35
C LYS A 49 -11.52 21.59 -30.99
N PRO A 50 -11.25 22.68 -30.24
CA PRO A 50 -11.16 24.02 -30.81
C PRO A 50 -9.91 24.16 -31.69
N ALA A 51 -10.06 24.77 -32.87
CA ALA A 51 -8.96 25.10 -33.77
C ALA A 51 -8.05 26.21 -33.18
N PRO A 52 -6.74 26.16 -33.44
CA PRO A 52 -5.79 27.13 -32.89
C PRO A 52 -5.91 28.49 -33.58
N ARG A 53 -5.90 29.57 -32.77
CA ARG A 53 -5.79 30.96 -33.26
C ARG A 53 -4.34 31.33 -33.58
N PRO A 54 -4.09 32.17 -34.60
CA PRO A 54 -2.75 32.60 -35.00
C PRO A 54 -2.12 33.59 -34.01
N SER A 55 -0.81 33.52 -33.90
CA SER A 55 0.05 34.34 -33.04
C SER A 55 0.06 35.82 -33.48
N ARG A 56 -0.09 36.73 -32.52
CA ARG A 56 0.15 38.18 -32.72
C ARG A 56 1.60 38.53 -32.36
N LEU A 57 2.21 39.30 -33.26
CA LEU A 57 3.52 39.92 -33.15
C LEU A 57 3.60 40.87 -31.94
N ARG A 58 4.74 40.83 -31.23
CA ARG A 58 5.12 41.75 -30.17
C ARG A 58 5.59 43.08 -30.76
N SER A 59 5.00 44.19 -30.34
CA SER A 59 5.54 45.54 -30.50
C SER A 59 6.28 45.97 -29.22
N ALA A 60 7.38 46.69 -29.43
CA ALA A 60 8.31 47.16 -28.42
C ALA A 60 7.91 48.53 -27.83
N ALA A 61 8.56 48.84 -26.69
CA ALA A 61 8.84 50.16 -26.10
C ALA A 61 7.83 50.79 -25.13
N ALA A 62 8.25 50.85 -23.85
CA ALA A 62 8.34 52.05 -22.98
C ALA A 62 8.70 51.54 -21.56
N GLY A 63 9.86 51.85 -20.99
CA GLY A 63 10.09 53.08 -20.22
C GLY A 63 10.54 52.69 -18.80
N ARG A 64 11.86 52.67 -18.57
CA ARG A 64 12.48 52.38 -17.25
C ARG A 64 12.24 53.54 -16.28
N ALA A 65 11.75 53.24 -15.08
CA ALA A 65 11.86 54.12 -13.92
C ALA A 65 12.85 53.50 -12.92
N ALA A 66 13.82 54.31 -12.48
CA ALA A 66 14.88 53.93 -11.55
C ALA A 66 14.33 53.75 -10.12
N ARG A 67 14.81 52.72 -9.42
CA ARG A 67 14.64 52.52 -7.97
C ARG A 67 16.01 52.50 -7.27
N PRO A 68 16.06 52.86 -5.97
CA PRO A 68 17.26 53.39 -5.31
C PRO A 68 18.27 52.30 -4.93
N VAL A 69 19.53 52.74 -4.84
CA VAL A 69 20.68 51.94 -4.40
C VAL A 69 20.57 51.64 -2.91
N ALA A 70 20.52 50.36 -2.55
CA ALA A 70 20.72 49.88 -1.18
C ALA A 70 22.19 49.47 -0.98
N GLN A 71 22.73 49.82 0.19
CA GLN A 71 24.13 49.68 0.57
C GLN A 71 24.56 48.21 0.75
N ASN A 72 25.79 47.90 0.32
CA ASN A 72 26.45 46.60 0.47
C ASN A 72 26.66 46.21 1.95
N PRO A 73 26.24 45.00 2.38
CA PRO A 73 26.85 44.31 3.50
C PRO A 73 28.15 43.66 3.04
N THR A 74 29.19 43.85 3.85
CA THR A 74 30.53 43.29 3.75
C THR A 74 30.57 41.78 3.50
N ALA A 75 31.47 41.37 2.62
CA ALA A 75 31.75 39.99 2.23
C ALA A 75 32.10 39.10 3.43
N SER A 76 31.25 38.11 3.72
CA SER A 76 31.64 36.88 4.40
C SER A 76 32.02 35.84 3.34
N ALA A 77 33.21 35.25 3.48
CA ALA A 77 33.78 34.24 2.60
C ALA A 77 32.78 33.10 2.27
N PRO A 78 32.82 32.53 1.05
CA PRO A 78 31.95 31.41 0.70
C PRO A 78 32.26 30.22 1.61
N ALA A 79 31.25 29.81 2.39
CA ALA A 79 31.30 28.56 3.13
C ALA A 79 31.52 27.42 2.14
N GLN A 80 32.66 26.75 2.27
CA GLN A 80 32.95 25.51 1.56
C GLN A 80 31.81 24.52 1.87
N ASN A 81 31.25 23.91 0.81
CA ASN A 81 30.39 22.73 0.93
C ASN A 81 31.03 21.75 1.92
N PRO A 82 30.36 21.32 3.00
CA PRO A 82 30.88 20.21 3.75
C PRO A 82 30.87 19.01 2.81
N ALA A 83 32.05 18.47 2.51
CA ALA A 83 32.18 17.21 1.82
C ALA A 83 31.24 16.20 2.50
N MET A 84 30.28 15.64 1.75
CA MET A 84 29.43 14.59 2.26
C MET A 84 30.32 13.51 2.86
N SER A 85 30.15 13.22 4.15
CA SER A 85 30.92 12.17 4.79
C SER A 85 30.61 10.85 4.07
N ALA A 86 31.57 9.94 3.98
CA ALA A 86 31.33 8.61 3.42
C ALA A 86 30.14 7.91 4.12
N GLY A 87 29.85 8.24 5.39
CA GLY A 87 28.64 7.79 6.10
C GLY A 87 27.33 8.32 5.52
N ALA A 88 27.23 9.63 5.27
CA ALA A 88 26.03 10.25 4.66
C ALA A 88 25.82 9.81 3.20
N ALA A 89 26.91 9.63 2.45
CA ALA A 89 26.87 9.11 1.09
C ALA A 89 26.43 7.62 1.04
N ARG A 90 26.71 6.83 2.09
CA ARG A 90 26.30 5.43 2.25
C ARG A 90 24.83 5.29 2.65
N GLU A 91 24.33 6.16 3.53
CA GLU A 91 22.89 6.21 3.88
C GLU A 91 22.01 6.41 2.63
N GLY A 92 22.52 7.14 1.63
CA GLY A 92 21.87 7.34 0.32
C GLY A 92 21.71 6.09 -0.56
N LEU A 93 22.47 5.01 -0.37
CA LEU A 93 22.41 3.83 -1.26
C LEU A 93 21.05 3.11 -1.25
N ASN A 94 20.30 3.26 -0.16
CA ASN A 94 18.96 2.70 0.02
C ASN A 94 17.88 3.81 0.17
N GLN A 95 18.24 5.08 0.00
CA GLN A 95 17.35 6.21 0.23
C GLN A 95 17.09 6.95 -1.09
N SER A 96 15.82 7.28 -1.35
CA SER A 96 15.28 8.15 -2.42
C SER A 96 16.28 8.52 -3.55
N PRO A 97 16.47 7.63 -4.55
CA PRO A 97 17.41 7.83 -5.64
C PRO A 97 17.18 9.17 -6.36
N ALA A 98 18.24 9.92 -6.66
CA ALA A 98 18.12 11.22 -7.33
C ALA A 98 17.28 11.14 -8.62
N GLY A 99 16.38 12.10 -8.78
CA GLY A 99 15.51 12.21 -9.97
C GLY A 99 14.15 11.55 -9.79
N GLN A 100 13.99 10.63 -8.85
CA GLN A 100 12.68 10.01 -8.57
C GLN A 100 11.69 11.00 -7.96
N THR A 101 10.41 10.86 -8.31
CA THR A 101 9.33 11.51 -7.56
C THR A 101 9.14 10.75 -6.25
N ALA A 102 9.65 11.29 -5.16
CA ALA A 102 9.69 10.60 -3.88
C ALA A 102 9.17 11.44 -2.71
N THR A 103 8.66 10.76 -1.69
CA THR A 103 8.31 11.35 -0.39
C THR A 103 8.82 10.44 0.71
N THR A 104 9.39 11.04 1.75
CA THR A 104 9.78 10.32 2.97
C THR A 104 8.84 10.74 4.09
N ILE A 105 8.21 9.74 4.71
CA ILE A 105 7.37 9.92 5.89
C ILE A 105 8.22 9.54 7.10
N ASP A 106 8.71 10.52 7.84
CA ASP A 106 9.55 10.32 9.02
C ASP A 106 8.73 9.94 10.25
N ARG A 107 9.33 9.19 11.18
CA ARG A 107 8.72 8.78 12.45
C ARG A 107 8.13 9.95 13.25
N SER A 108 8.74 11.13 13.21
CA SER A 108 8.21 12.32 13.87
C SER A 108 6.79 12.70 13.44
N GLN A 109 6.31 12.23 12.28
CA GLN A 109 4.96 12.46 11.77
C GLN A 109 3.93 11.48 12.33
N PHE A 110 4.35 10.35 12.90
CA PHE A 110 3.46 9.29 13.38
C PHE A 110 3.83 8.70 14.76
N ASP A 111 4.84 9.24 15.46
CA ASP A 111 5.25 8.74 16.78
C ASP A 111 4.20 9.03 17.87
N ASN A 112 3.47 10.14 17.79
CA ASN A 112 2.54 10.58 18.84
C ASN A 112 1.07 10.22 18.57
N ARG A 113 0.82 9.11 17.86
CA ARG A 113 -0.54 8.64 17.58
C ARG A 113 -0.60 7.11 17.56
N PRO A 114 -1.77 6.52 17.81
CA PRO A 114 -1.97 5.10 17.54
C PRO A 114 -1.90 4.86 16.04
N ALA A 115 -1.15 3.85 15.61
CA ALA A 115 -1.09 3.44 14.21
C ALA A 115 -1.50 1.97 14.08
N PHE A 116 -2.76 1.75 13.68
CA PHE A 116 -3.33 0.40 13.55
C PHE A 116 -2.64 -0.41 12.45
N SER A 117 -2.15 0.26 11.41
CA SER A 117 -1.36 -0.32 10.32
C SER A 117 -0.58 0.79 9.63
N VAL A 118 0.42 0.45 8.79
CA VAL A 118 1.12 1.49 8.01
C VAL A 118 0.21 2.22 7.03
N SER A 119 -1.01 1.72 6.75
CA SER A 119 -1.98 2.44 5.93
C SER A 119 -2.41 3.78 6.53
N ASP A 120 -2.39 3.91 7.86
CA ASP A 120 -2.67 5.18 8.55
C ASP A 120 -1.58 6.22 8.25
N VAL A 121 -0.34 5.75 8.06
CA VAL A 121 0.86 6.56 7.83
C VAL A 121 1.04 6.89 6.34
N LEU A 122 0.84 5.91 5.46
CA LEU A 122 1.04 6.07 4.02
C LEU A 122 0.13 7.11 3.37
N ARG A 123 -1.04 7.39 3.96
CA ARG A 123 -1.96 8.45 3.53
C ARG A 123 -1.39 9.87 3.66
N ASP A 124 -0.29 10.03 4.40
CA ASP A 124 0.43 11.30 4.53
C ASP A 124 1.32 11.59 3.29
N SER A 125 1.49 10.61 2.38
CA SER A 125 2.15 10.80 1.08
C SER A 125 1.13 11.03 -0.03
N PRO A 126 1.30 12.06 -0.89
CA PRO A 126 0.47 12.17 -2.09
C PRO A 126 0.81 11.06 -3.10
N GLY A 127 -0.10 10.84 -4.05
CA GLY A 127 -0.03 9.75 -5.03
C GLY A 127 -0.42 8.38 -4.47
N ILE A 128 -0.64 8.24 -3.15
CA ILE A 128 -1.01 7.00 -2.50
C ILE A 128 -2.53 6.92 -2.31
N SER A 129 -3.10 5.79 -2.69
CA SER A 129 -4.47 5.41 -2.33
C SER A 129 -4.46 4.09 -1.55
N ILE A 130 -5.21 4.05 -0.46
CA ILE A 130 -5.38 2.88 0.39
C ILE A 130 -6.77 2.30 0.19
N LYS A 131 -6.86 0.97 0.19
CA LYS A 131 -8.12 0.23 0.24
C LYS A 131 -8.04 -0.95 1.20
N GLN A 132 -9.13 -1.23 1.91
CA GLN A 132 -9.23 -2.44 2.75
C GLN A 132 -9.07 -3.72 1.91
N GLY A 133 -8.12 -4.58 2.30
CA GLY A 133 -7.79 -5.85 1.67
C GLY A 133 -8.66 -6.99 2.18
N ASN A 134 -8.15 -8.23 2.11
CA ASN A 134 -8.88 -9.42 2.55
C ASN A 134 -8.51 -9.77 3.99
N GLY A 135 -9.19 -9.12 4.92
CA GLY A 135 -9.04 -9.32 6.36
C GLY A 135 -8.84 -8.01 7.10
N PRO A 136 -8.83 -8.04 8.44
CA PRO A 136 -8.87 -6.82 9.25
C PRO A 136 -7.61 -5.95 9.17
N ARG A 137 -6.41 -6.55 9.08
CA ARG A 137 -5.12 -5.85 8.92
C ARG A 137 -4.55 -5.85 7.50
N ASP A 138 -5.22 -6.52 6.55
CA ASP A 138 -4.79 -6.57 5.16
C ASP A 138 -5.31 -5.33 4.41
N PHE A 139 -4.46 -4.70 3.61
CA PHE A 139 -4.82 -3.54 2.80
C PHE A 139 -4.02 -3.50 1.49
N GLY A 140 -4.67 -2.99 0.44
CA GLY A 140 -4.01 -2.70 -0.82
C GLY A 140 -3.41 -1.31 -0.79
N ILE A 141 -2.20 -1.18 -1.32
CA ILE A 141 -1.53 0.10 -1.60
C ILE A 141 -1.61 0.33 -3.10
N SER A 142 -2.05 1.50 -3.51
CA SER A 142 -1.98 1.96 -4.89
C SER A 142 -1.12 3.20 -4.98
N ILE A 143 -0.24 3.26 -5.98
CA ILE A 143 0.49 4.48 -6.36
C ILE A 143 -0.01 4.91 -7.73
N ARG A 144 -0.54 6.14 -7.84
CA ARG A 144 -1.07 6.71 -9.10
C ARG A 144 -1.99 5.73 -9.84
N GLY A 145 -2.94 5.15 -9.11
CA GLY A 145 -3.91 4.18 -9.63
C GLY A 145 -3.39 2.78 -9.90
N SER A 146 -2.08 2.59 -10.02
CA SER A 146 -1.47 1.27 -10.16
C SER A 146 -1.80 0.42 -8.92
N ASN A 147 -2.26 -0.83 -9.10
CA ASN A 147 -2.83 -1.73 -8.07
C ASN A 147 -4.22 -1.36 -7.53
N ALA A 148 -4.86 -0.25 -7.94
CA ALA A 148 -6.17 0.14 -7.41
C ALA A 148 -7.28 -0.88 -7.68
N ARG A 149 -7.17 -1.62 -8.79
CA ARG A 149 -8.15 -2.63 -9.23
C ARG A 149 -8.02 -3.98 -8.56
N ASN A 150 -6.85 -4.27 -8.01
CA ASN A 150 -6.51 -5.59 -7.53
C ASN A 150 -7.14 -5.87 -6.16
N GLY A 151 -8.21 -6.66 -6.06
CA GLY A 151 -8.93 -6.87 -4.80
C GLY A 151 -8.19 -7.64 -3.71
N PHE A 152 -6.99 -8.17 -4.01
CA PHE A 152 -6.21 -9.03 -3.12
C PHE A 152 -4.71 -8.73 -3.24
N ALA A 153 -4.02 -8.62 -2.10
CA ALA A 153 -2.58 -8.37 -2.04
C ALA A 153 -2.12 -7.07 -2.74
N ILE A 154 -0.81 -6.85 -2.75
CA ILE A 154 -0.17 -5.70 -3.40
C ILE A 154 0.59 -6.20 -4.62
N ARG A 155 0.30 -5.61 -5.77
CA ARG A 155 0.96 -5.87 -7.06
C ARG A 155 1.36 -4.55 -7.72
N ASN A 156 2.12 -4.62 -8.80
CA ASN A 156 2.54 -3.46 -9.60
C ASN A 156 3.33 -2.39 -8.81
N LEU A 157 3.85 -2.78 -7.65
CA LEU A 157 4.70 -2.04 -6.74
C LEU A 157 5.77 -2.99 -6.22
N VAL A 158 6.96 -2.46 -5.90
CA VAL A 158 8.02 -3.23 -5.24
C VAL A 158 8.24 -2.69 -3.84
N ILE A 159 8.28 -3.57 -2.85
CA ILE A 159 8.44 -3.23 -1.44
C ILE A 159 9.76 -3.77 -0.92
N PHE A 160 10.49 -2.93 -0.22
CA PHE A 160 11.72 -3.25 0.49
C PHE A 160 11.60 -2.92 1.98
N GLU A 161 12.34 -3.65 2.80
CA GLU A 161 12.72 -3.21 4.14
C GLU A 161 14.24 -3.11 4.22
N ASP A 162 14.77 -1.92 4.49
CA ASP A 162 16.22 -1.67 4.59
C ASP A 162 17.03 -2.12 3.34
N GLY A 163 16.37 -2.13 2.17
CA GLY A 163 16.89 -2.64 0.90
C GLY A 163 16.72 -4.16 0.69
N PHE A 164 16.20 -4.91 1.66
CA PHE A 164 15.84 -6.32 1.51
C PHE A 164 14.45 -6.45 0.87
N PRO A 165 14.29 -7.19 -0.25
CA PRO A 165 13.00 -7.33 -0.92
C PRO A 165 11.97 -8.04 -0.05
N VAL A 166 10.77 -7.45 0.02
CA VAL A 166 9.54 -8.03 0.58
C VAL A 166 8.52 -8.35 -0.53
N THR A 167 8.78 -7.92 -1.76
CA THR A 167 8.08 -8.43 -2.94
C THR A 167 8.73 -9.72 -3.41
N GLN A 168 7.95 -10.79 -3.50
CA GLN A 168 8.42 -12.07 -4.01
C GLN A 168 8.66 -12.01 -5.54
N PRO A 169 9.44 -12.96 -6.11
CA PRO A 169 9.72 -13.02 -7.56
C PRO A 169 8.51 -13.01 -8.49
N ASP A 170 7.34 -13.45 -8.01
CA ASP A 170 6.05 -13.44 -8.70
C ASP A 170 5.34 -12.07 -8.66
N GLY A 171 5.97 -11.06 -8.06
CA GLY A 171 5.47 -9.69 -7.94
C GLY A 171 4.42 -9.51 -6.86
N LEU A 172 4.23 -10.49 -5.98
CA LEU A 172 3.27 -10.42 -4.89
C LEU A 172 3.93 -9.86 -3.62
N SER A 173 3.27 -8.87 -3.02
CA SER A 173 3.54 -8.38 -1.67
C SER A 173 2.27 -8.43 -0.82
N ARG A 174 2.44 -8.52 0.50
CA ARG A 174 1.35 -8.38 1.45
C ARG A 174 1.67 -7.33 2.51
N SER A 175 0.63 -6.80 3.14
CA SER A 175 0.76 -5.73 4.13
C SER A 175 0.75 -6.19 5.58
N ASP A 176 0.36 -7.45 5.85
CA ASP A 176 0.13 -7.99 7.20
C ASP A 176 1.40 -8.12 8.05
N LEU A 177 2.58 -8.23 7.43
CA LEU A 177 3.86 -8.24 8.14
C LEU A 177 4.39 -6.84 8.52
N ILE A 178 3.78 -5.78 8.00
CA ILE A 178 4.33 -4.42 8.04
C ILE A 178 3.69 -3.66 9.21
N ASP A 179 4.38 -3.62 10.36
CA ASP A 179 3.90 -2.90 11.55
C ASP A 179 4.56 -1.51 11.69
N PRO A 180 3.77 -0.41 11.76
CA PRO A 180 4.30 0.95 11.77
C PRO A 180 5.28 1.23 12.92
N HIS A 181 5.16 0.52 14.04
CA HIS A 181 5.98 0.77 15.23
C HIS A 181 7.45 0.35 15.05
N ALA A 182 7.73 -0.55 14.09
CA ALA A 182 9.08 -1.02 13.76
C ALA A 182 9.94 0.02 13.02
N TYR A 183 9.32 1.03 12.40
CA TYR A 183 9.99 1.87 11.41
C TYR A 183 10.35 3.26 11.93
N ALA A 184 11.50 3.76 11.48
CA ALA A 184 11.96 5.14 11.64
C ALA A 184 11.48 6.04 10.49
N ALA A 185 11.23 5.47 9.32
CA ALA A 185 10.67 6.19 8.18
C ALA A 185 10.15 5.25 7.11
N ILE A 186 9.38 5.80 6.18
CA ILE A 186 8.88 5.11 4.99
C ILE A 186 9.17 5.99 3.79
N ASP A 187 9.91 5.47 2.81
CA ASP A 187 10.19 6.14 1.54
C ASP A 187 9.20 5.64 0.49
N VAL A 188 8.51 6.56 -0.18
CA VAL A 188 7.50 6.30 -1.21
C VAL A 188 8.02 6.85 -2.53
N ILE A 189 8.37 5.96 -3.46
CA ILE A 189 8.82 6.27 -4.82
C ILE A 189 7.64 6.09 -5.77
N ARG A 190 7.39 7.09 -6.63
CA ARG A 190 6.17 7.16 -7.45
C ARG A 190 6.48 7.26 -8.93
N GLY A 191 5.65 6.58 -9.72
CA GLY A 191 5.77 6.45 -11.16
C GLY A 191 6.64 5.26 -11.60
N PRO A 192 6.76 5.03 -12.93
CA PRO A 192 7.49 3.90 -13.48
C PRO A 192 8.95 3.90 -13.00
N SER A 193 9.39 2.82 -12.35
CA SER A 193 10.69 2.75 -11.65
C SER A 193 11.44 1.44 -11.88
N SER A 194 11.13 0.72 -12.96
CA SER A 194 11.76 -0.58 -13.25
C SER A 194 13.25 -0.50 -13.58
N ALA A 195 13.77 0.67 -13.97
CA ALA A 195 15.21 0.89 -14.15
C ALA A 195 16.00 0.59 -12.86
N LEU A 196 15.39 0.84 -11.69
CA LEU A 196 15.99 0.66 -10.37
C LEU A 196 15.50 -0.60 -9.67
N TYR A 197 14.21 -0.90 -9.76
CA TYR A 197 13.56 -1.94 -8.96
C TYR A 197 13.15 -3.18 -9.75
N GLY A 198 13.27 -3.15 -11.08
CA GLY A 198 12.99 -4.28 -11.97
C GLY A 198 11.50 -4.53 -12.19
N ASN A 199 11.16 -5.80 -12.41
CA ASN A 199 9.80 -6.25 -12.65
C ASN A 199 8.80 -5.76 -11.60
N TYR A 200 7.59 -5.48 -12.06
CA TYR A 200 6.45 -4.99 -11.29
C TYR A 200 6.54 -3.54 -10.81
N ALA A 201 7.67 -2.83 -10.90
CA ALA A 201 7.81 -1.43 -10.48
C ALA A 201 7.14 -0.41 -11.43
N THR A 202 5.95 -0.72 -11.94
CA THR A 202 5.17 0.13 -12.84
C THR A 202 4.54 1.34 -12.13
N GLY A 203 4.03 1.16 -10.91
CA GLY A 203 3.52 2.28 -10.10
C GLY A 203 4.59 2.94 -9.24
N GLY A 204 5.67 2.23 -8.92
CA GLY A 204 6.77 2.71 -8.09
C GLY A 204 7.25 1.68 -7.08
N ALA A 205 7.79 2.16 -5.97
CA ALA A 205 8.32 1.32 -4.91
C ALA A 205 8.14 1.94 -3.52
N LEU A 206 8.17 1.11 -2.49
CA LEU A 206 8.22 1.54 -1.09
C LEU A 206 9.45 0.95 -0.41
N ASN A 207 10.11 1.72 0.45
CA ASN A 207 11.17 1.23 1.31
C ASN A 207 10.88 1.61 2.76
N PHE A 208 10.67 0.61 3.61
CA PHE A 208 10.50 0.81 5.04
C PHE A 208 11.88 0.77 5.70
N ARG A 209 12.17 1.77 6.53
CA ARG A 209 13.45 1.89 7.25
C ARG A 209 13.24 1.50 8.71
N THR A 210 13.86 0.41 9.14
CA THR A 210 13.79 -0.06 10.52
C THR A 210 14.46 0.95 11.46
N ARG A 211 13.94 1.09 12.68
CA ARG A 211 14.55 1.94 13.71
C ARG A 211 15.98 1.49 14.01
N PRO A 212 17.01 2.35 13.82
CA PRO A 212 18.38 1.98 14.15
C PRO A 212 18.54 1.69 15.64
N GLY A 213 19.36 0.69 15.98
CA GLY A 213 19.61 0.28 17.36
C GLY A 213 20.05 1.43 18.27
N GLY A 214 20.95 2.29 17.77
CA GLY A 214 21.42 3.46 18.51
C GLY A 214 20.36 4.55 18.73
N THR A 215 19.26 4.56 17.96
CA THR A 215 18.15 5.50 18.20
C THR A 215 17.15 4.97 19.23
N ILE A 216 17.00 3.64 19.33
CA ILE A 216 16.21 3.02 20.38
C ILE A 216 16.95 3.14 21.72
N ASP A 217 18.24 2.78 21.73
CA ASP A 217 19.17 2.80 22.87
C ASP A 217 18.51 2.40 24.19
N GLY A 218 18.24 1.11 24.34
CA GLY A 218 17.50 0.52 25.45
C GLY A 218 16.32 -0.31 24.97
N VAL A 219 15.19 -0.19 25.68
CA VAL A 219 13.95 -0.92 25.40
C VAL A 219 12.78 0.06 25.40
N GLU A 220 11.86 -0.07 24.46
CA GLU A 220 10.57 0.62 24.42
C GLU A 220 9.48 -0.45 24.45
N TYR A 221 8.57 -0.34 25.40
CA TYR A 221 7.36 -1.15 25.45
C TYR A 221 6.16 -0.25 25.17
N GLY A 222 5.26 -0.71 24.31
CA GLY A 222 4.04 0.00 24.01
C GLY A 222 2.83 -0.90 24.00
N VAL A 223 1.69 -0.29 24.31
CA VAL A 223 0.37 -0.91 24.26
C VAL A 223 -0.62 0.06 23.64
N ASP A 224 -1.34 -0.39 22.63
CA ASP A 224 -2.49 0.32 22.06
C ASP A 224 -3.74 -0.51 22.31
N GLY A 225 -4.87 0.11 22.64
CA GLY A 225 -6.14 -0.56 22.86
C GLY A 225 -7.31 0.32 22.45
N GLY A 226 -8.42 -0.29 22.02
CA GLY A 226 -9.53 0.49 21.52
C GLY A 226 -10.81 -0.28 21.23
N SER A 227 -11.69 0.39 20.49
CA SER A 227 -12.96 -0.17 20.02
C SER A 227 -12.79 -1.53 19.31
N TYR A 228 -13.83 -2.37 19.38
CA TYR A 228 -13.89 -3.68 18.71
C TYR A 228 -12.82 -4.68 19.16
N GLY A 229 -12.52 -4.67 20.46
CA GLY A 229 -11.58 -5.60 21.07
C GLY A 229 -10.13 -5.39 20.64
N TYR A 230 -9.80 -4.25 20.01
CA TYR A 230 -8.45 -3.97 19.54
C TYR A 230 -7.46 -3.90 20.71
N LEU A 231 -6.38 -4.67 20.58
CA LEU A 231 -5.23 -4.63 21.48
C LEU A 231 -3.96 -4.91 20.67
N ASN A 232 -2.95 -4.05 20.82
CA ASN A 232 -1.61 -4.21 20.28
C ASN A 232 -0.62 -4.13 21.43
N ASN A 233 0.17 -5.18 21.65
CA ASN A 233 1.33 -5.13 22.54
C ASN A 233 2.58 -5.19 21.70
N TYR A 234 3.52 -4.27 21.89
CA TYR A 234 4.76 -4.27 21.14
C TYR A 234 5.96 -3.89 21.99
N LEU A 235 7.12 -4.38 21.55
CA LEU A 235 8.42 -4.13 22.15
C LEU A 235 9.40 -3.78 21.03
N ALA A 236 10.15 -2.70 21.22
CA ALA A 236 11.30 -2.36 20.41
C ALA A 236 12.54 -2.27 21.31
N ALA A 237 13.57 -3.05 21.02
CA ALA A 237 14.83 -3.02 21.75
C ALA A 237 15.98 -2.78 20.77
N GLY A 238 16.98 -2.01 21.16
CA GLY A 238 18.11 -1.76 20.28
C GLY A 238 19.25 -1.05 20.97
N LYS A 239 20.46 -1.30 20.47
CA LYS A 239 21.68 -0.65 20.97
C LYS A 239 22.78 -0.68 19.93
N LYS A 240 23.72 0.27 20.06
CA LYS A 240 25.02 0.24 19.39
C LYS A 240 26.11 -0.03 20.42
N VAL A 241 26.84 -1.13 20.25
CA VAL A 241 27.92 -1.56 21.15
C VAL A 241 29.17 -1.82 20.33
N GLY A 242 30.18 -0.99 20.50
CA GLY A 242 31.43 -1.07 19.72
C GLY A 242 31.15 -0.98 18.22
N ASN A 243 31.51 -2.03 17.49
CA ASN A 243 31.33 -2.15 16.04
C ASN A 243 30.03 -2.85 15.61
N PHE A 244 29.14 -3.19 16.55
CA PHE A 244 27.85 -3.80 16.26
C PHE A 244 26.69 -2.85 16.60
N GLU A 245 25.69 -2.79 15.74
CA GLU A 245 24.43 -2.09 15.97
C GLU A 245 23.26 -3.02 15.66
N GLY A 246 22.32 -3.17 16.59
CA GLY A 246 21.21 -4.09 16.43
C GLY A 246 19.89 -3.52 16.94
N SER A 247 18.80 -3.90 16.28
CA SER A 247 17.43 -3.56 16.63
C SER A 247 16.54 -4.79 16.50
N LEU A 248 15.62 -4.95 17.44
CA LEU A 248 14.60 -5.98 17.49
C LEU A 248 13.26 -5.33 17.75
N PHE A 249 12.27 -5.64 16.94
CA PHE A 249 10.88 -5.30 17.14
C PHE A 249 10.06 -6.59 17.24
N ALA A 250 9.09 -6.62 18.15
CA ALA A 250 8.12 -7.69 18.27
C ALA A 250 6.74 -7.12 18.62
N SER A 251 5.67 -7.70 18.08
CA SER A 251 4.29 -7.30 18.39
C SER A 251 3.31 -8.48 18.38
N ASP A 252 2.28 -8.41 19.21
CA ASP A 252 1.04 -9.22 19.15
C ASP A 252 -0.15 -8.28 19.03
N VAL A 253 -0.82 -8.32 17.88
CA VAL A 253 -1.93 -7.43 17.54
C VAL A 253 -3.19 -8.25 17.33
N ARG A 254 -4.25 -7.96 18.07
CA ARG A 254 -5.52 -8.68 18.02
C ARG A 254 -6.72 -7.75 18.02
N GLY A 255 -7.85 -8.26 17.56
CA GLY A 255 -9.13 -7.57 17.64
C GLY A 255 -10.29 -8.45 17.23
N ASP A 256 -11.48 -8.14 17.74
CA ASP A 256 -12.73 -8.83 17.37
C ASP A 256 -13.25 -8.34 16.01
N GLY A 257 -12.90 -7.10 15.65
CA GLY A 257 -13.28 -6.45 14.40
C GLY A 257 -14.70 -5.86 14.43
N TYR A 258 -14.96 -4.89 13.57
CA TYR A 258 -16.25 -4.18 13.50
C TYR A 258 -17.23 -4.79 12.50
N ILE A 259 -16.75 -5.65 11.59
CA ILE A 259 -17.60 -6.43 10.66
C ILE A 259 -17.83 -7.81 11.28
N GLY A 260 -19.03 -8.38 11.14
CA GLY A 260 -19.26 -9.78 11.53
C GLY A 260 -18.25 -10.74 10.89
N ASN A 261 -17.74 -11.72 11.65
CA ASN A 261 -16.69 -12.66 11.21
C ASN A 261 -15.34 -12.01 10.85
N SER A 262 -14.88 -11.01 11.60
CA SER A 262 -13.61 -10.30 11.32
C SER A 262 -12.62 -10.27 12.48
N TRP A 263 -12.64 -11.28 13.34
CA TRP A 263 -11.61 -11.45 14.38
C TRP A 263 -10.24 -11.67 13.76
N PHE A 264 -9.18 -11.21 14.41
CA PHE A 264 -7.81 -11.50 14.01
C PHE A 264 -6.82 -11.52 15.17
N ASN A 265 -5.69 -12.20 14.96
CA ASN A 265 -4.45 -12.09 15.71
C ASN A 265 -3.27 -12.11 14.72
N THR A 266 -2.32 -11.21 14.90
CA THR A 266 -1.11 -11.10 14.10
C THR A 266 0.10 -10.93 15.01
N GLN A 267 1.08 -11.80 14.85
CA GLN A 267 2.36 -11.72 15.54
C GLN A 267 3.45 -11.39 14.54
N THR A 268 4.30 -10.43 14.88
CA THR A 268 5.41 -10.01 14.02
C THR A 268 6.68 -9.91 14.84
N VAL A 269 7.78 -10.42 14.31
CA VAL A 269 9.14 -10.20 14.81
C VAL A 269 9.97 -9.64 13.66
N ASN A 270 10.68 -8.55 13.90
CA ASN A 270 11.54 -7.89 12.91
C ASN A 270 12.89 -7.53 13.55
N PHE A 271 13.96 -8.12 13.07
CA PHE A 271 15.33 -7.91 13.54
C PHE A 271 16.20 -7.36 12.41
N LEU A 272 16.96 -6.31 12.72
CA LEU A 272 18.02 -5.78 11.86
C LEU A 272 19.29 -5.60 12.69
N GLY A 273 20.38 -6.24 12.28
CA GLY A 273 21.68 -6.11 12.92
C GLY A 273 22.80 -5.88 11.91
N THR A 274 23.70 -4.95 12.20
CA THR A 274 24.84 -4.60 11.35
C THR A 274 26.14 -4.68 12.17
N LEU A 275 27.07 -5.53 11.73
CA LEU A 275 28.42 -5.65 12.25
C LEU A 275 29.41 -4.98 11.29
N LYS A 276 30.12 -3.95 11.76
CA LYS A 276 31.29 -3.41 11.08
C LYS A 276 32.51 -4.26 11.42
N ALA A 277 32.76 -5.31 10.64
CA ALA A 277 33.79 -6.31 10.95
C ALA A 277 35.21 -5.75 10.83
N THR A 278 35.46 -4.91 9.83
CA THR A 278 36.72 -4.18 9.62
C THR A 278 36.43 -2.70 9.35
N LEU A 279 37.44 -1.89 9.01
CA LEU A 279 37.18 -0.50 8.60
C LEU A 279 36.33 -0.42 7.31
N ASP A 280 36.44 -1.45 6.47
CA ASP A 280 35.92 -1.50 5.10
C ASP A 280 34.77 -2.51 4.94
N ASP A 281 34.69 -3.54 5.79
CA ASP A 281 33.67 -4.60 5.72
C ASP A 281 32.52 -4.41 6.70
N ARG A 282 31.30 -4.58 6.19
CA ARG A 282 30.06 -4.60 6.98
C ARG A 282 29.23 -5.83 6.64
N PHE A 283 28.65 -6.44 7.66
CA PHE A 283 27.70 -7.54 7.55
C PHE A 283 26.38 -7.13 8.18
N THR A 284 25.30 -7.11 7.40
CA THR A 284 23.94 -6.84 7.86
C THR A 284 23.10 -8.11 7.81
N VAL A 285 22.36 -8.40 8.86
CA VAL A 285 21.39 -9.50 8.93
C VAL A 285 20.00 -8.92 9.16
N LYS A 286 19.03 -9.40 8.40
CA LYS A 286 17.61 -9.06 8.50
C LYS A 286 16.81 -10.33 8.74
N ILE A 287 15.91 -10.32 9.72
CA ILE A 287 14.98 -11.42 9.97
C ILE A 287 13.59 -10.82 10.18
N ILE A 288 12.61 -11.28 9.43
CA ILE A 288 11.20 -10.95 9.64
C ILE A 288 10.43 -12.26 9.75
N ASN A 289 9.66 -12.43 10.81
CA ASN A 289 8.72 -13.52 10.92
C ASN A 289 7.34 -12.96 11.26
N ASN A 290 6.33 -13.47 10.57
CA ASN A 290 4.94 -13.06 10.77
C ASN A 290 4.03 -14.29 10.77
N ASP A 291 3.11 -14.32 11.73
CA ASP A 291 2.05 -15.31 11.83
C ASP A 291 0.71 -14.55 11.95
N LEU A 292 -0.25 -14.92 11.11
CA LEU A 292 -1.56 -14.31 11.04
C LEU A 292 -2.63 -15.39 11.10
N SER A 293 -3.54 -15.24 12.06
CA SER A 293 -4.81 -15.97 12.10
C SER A 293 -5.95 -14.96 12.06
N ALA A 294 -6.83 -15.06 11.07
CA ALA A 294 -7.95 -14.14 10.90
C ALA A 294 -9.21 -14.84 10.42
N ARG A 295 -10.36 -14.38 10.90
CA ARG A 295 -11.66 -14.66 10.29
C ARG A 295 -11.92 -13.65 9.19
N LEU A 296 -12.56 -14.11 8.11
CA LEU A 296 -12.81 -13.28 6.94
C LEU A 296 -14.31 -13.11 6.70
N PRO A 297 -14.83 -11.87 6.70
CA PRO A 297 -16.19 -11.60 6.26
C PRO A 297 -16.33 -11.85 4.75
N ILE A 298 -17.57 -11.95 4.28
CA ILE A 298 -17.87 -11.97 2.84
C ILE A 298 -18.08 -10.53 2.37
N ARG A 299 -17.48 -10.17 1.24
CA ARG A 299 -17.70 -8.86 0.61
C ARG A 299 -19.14 -8.75 0.10
N GLN A 300 -19.80 -7.65 0.41
CA GLN A 300 -21.21 -7.41 0.08
C GLN A 300 -21.38 -6.86 -1.34
N SER A 301 -22.62 -6.91 -1.84
CA SER A 301 -23.07 -6.01 -2.91
C SER A 301 -23.35 -4.61 -2.37
N LEU A 302 -23.54 -3.63 -3.24
CA LEU A 302 -23.85 -2.25 -2.82
C LEU A 302 -25.20 -2.17 -2.09
N ASN A 303 -26.21 -2.90 -2.58
CA ASN A 303 -27.51 -2.94 -1.92
C ASN A 303 -27.45 -3.67 -0.56
N GLN A 304 -26.67 -4.75 -0.45
CA GLN A 304 -26.45 -5.42 0.84
C GLN A 304 -25.75 -4.51 1.85
N TYR A 305 -24.74 -3.75 1.39
CA TYR A 305 -24.03 -2.77 2.20
C TYR A 305 -24.96 -1.70 2.77
N TYR A 306 -25.87 -1.13 1.97
CA TYR A 306 -26.82 -0.13 2.47
C TYR A 306 -27.82 -0.68 3.49
N LEU A 307 -28.10 -1.99 3.47
CA LEU A 307 -29.00 -2.63 4.43
C LEU A 307 -28.30 -3.02 5.74
N ASN A 308 -27.08 -3.55 5.65
CA ASN A 308 -26.38 -4.13 6.81
C ASN A 308 -24.85 -4.03 6.64
N PRO A 309 -24.26 -2.83 6.69
CA PRO A 309 -22.86 -2.60 6.31
C PRO A 309 -21.86 -3.37 7.18
N PHE A 310 -22.23 -3.67 8.42
CA PHE A 310 -21.38 -4.36 9.40
C PHE A 310 -21.74 -5.84 9.60
N GLN A 311 -22.65 -6.38 8.78
CA GLN A 311 -23.04 -7.80 8.77
C GLN A 311 -23.46 -8.32 10.15
N GLN A 312 -24.33 -7.57 10.83
CA GLN A 312 -24.93 -7.96 12.10
C GLN A 312 -26.05 -8.98 11.89
N GLY A 313 -26.21 -9.94 12.80
CA GLY A 313 -27.25 -10.98 12.69
C GLY A 313 -27.00 -12.05 11.62
N CYS A 314 -25.74 -12.26 11.22
CA CYS A 314 -25.37 -13.22 10.16
C CYS A 314 -24.86 -14.56 10.69
N ALA A 315 -25.50 -15.13 11.72
CA ALA A 315 -25.03 -16.35 12.37
C ALA A 315 -25.16 -17.60 11.49
N THR A 316 -26.30 -17.77 10.81
CA THR A 316 -26.55 -18.86 9.84
C THR A 316 -27.20 -18.30 8.59
N GLY A 317 -27.05 -18.97 7.44
CA GLY A 317 -27.70 -18.58 6.20
C GLY A 317 -29.23 -18.66 6.27
N ALA A 318 -29.77 -19.63 7.02
CA ALA A 318 -31.22 -19.80 7.18
C ALA A 318 -31.88 -18.68 8.00
N THR A 319 -31.15 -18.10 8.95
CA THR A 319 -31.66 -17.03 9.83
C THR A 319 -30.92 -15.70 9.64
N ALA A 320 -30.22 -15.54 8.51
CA ALA A 320 -29.44 -14.34 8.22
C ALA A 320 -30.35 -13.12 8.10
N ALA A 321 -29.98 -12.03 8.79
CA ALA A 321 -30.64 -10.75 8.58
C ALA A 321 -30.49 -10.26 7.12
N PRO A 322 -31.42 -9.44 6.61
CA PRO A 322 -31.25 -8.79 5.31
C PRO A 322 -29.91 -8.07 5.19
N GLY A 323 -29.26 -8.18 4.03
CA GLY A 323 -27.95 -7.57 3.79
C GLY A 323 -26.74 -8.41 4.21
N CYS A 324 -26.91 -9.56 4.88
CA CYS A 324 -25.78 -10.45 5.18
C CYS A 324 -25.09 -10.97 3.90
N GLY A 325 -23.75 -11.02 3.93
CA GLY A 325 -22.98 -11.71 2.89
C GLY A 325 -23.09 -13.22 3.05
N THR A 326 -23.29 -13.93 1.94
CA THR A 326 -23.47 -15.39 1.92
C THR A 326 -22.63 -16.04 0.82
N VAL A 327 -22.22 -17.28 1.03
CA VAL A 327 -21.55 -18.14 0.05
C VAL A 327 -22.40 -19.37 -0.20
N ARG A 328 -22.36 -19.89 -1.42
CA ARG A 328 -23.08 -21.11 -1.80
C ARG A 328 -22.07 -22.24 -1.95
N LEU A 329 -22.17 -23.24 -1.08
CA LEU A 329 -21.23 -24.34 -0.96
C LEU A 329 -21.84 -25.65 -1.47
N PHE A 330 -21.01 -26.54 -1.99
CA PHE A 330 -21.46 -27.86 -2.43
C PHE A 330 -21.61 -28.80 -1.24
N ASN A 331 -22.76 -29.45 -1.08
CA ASN A 331 -23.02 -30.35 0.06
C ASN A 331 -22.03 -31.52 0.12
N ASN A 332 -21.59 -32.02 -1.03
CA ASN A 332 -20.57 -33.06 -1.13
C ASN A 332 -19.14 -32.52 -1.23
N GLY A 333 -18.97 -31.20 -1.26
CA GLY A 333 -17.68 -30.53 -1.38
C GLY A 333 -17.02 -30.63 -2.75
N PHE A 334 -17.76 -30.88 -3.84
CA PHE A 334 -17.15 -30.89 -5.18
C PHE A 334 -18.06 -30.59 -6.37
N ASN A 335 -19.38 -30.77 -6.25
CA ASN A 335 -20.32 -30.38 -7.31
C ASN A 335 -21.73 -30.13 -6.78
N SER A 336 -22.59 -29.56 -7.62
CA SER A 336 -23.98 -29.26 -7.26
C SER A 336 -24.92 -30.47 -7.30
N THR A 337 -24.47 -31.66 -7.73
CA THR A 337 -25.33 -32.84 -7.91
C THR A 337 -25.92 -33.31 -6.58
N ALA A 338 -25.18 -33.16 -5.48
CA ALA A 338 -25.64 -33.45 -4.12
C ALA A 338 -26.41 -32.28 -3.46
N GLY A 339 -26.74 -31.25 -4.24
CA GLY A 339 -27.29 -29.99 -3.74
C GLY A 339 -26.22 -29.01 -3.26
N THR A 340 -26.68 -27.81 -2.92
CA THR A 340 -25.87 -26.74 -2.35
C THR A 340 -26.52 -26.19 -1.09
N ASP A 341 -25.70 -25.71 -0.17
CA ASP A 341 -26.15 -24.95 1.00
C ASP A 341 -25.68 -23.49 0.88
N THR A 342 -26.50 -22.56 1.37
CA THR A 342 -26.15 -21.13 1.42
C THR A 342 -25.80 -20.78 2.84
N GLU A 343 -24.53 -20.50 3.09
CA GLU A 343 -24.00 -20.25 4.43
C GLU A 343 -23.50 -18.81 4.56
N THR A 344 -23.54 -18.26 5.77
CA THR A 344 -22.82 -17.02 6.09
C THR A 344 -21.34 -17.32 6.33
N ALA A 345 -20.51 -16.28 6.39
CA ALA A 345 -19.09 -16.43 6.70
C ALA A 345 -18.84 -17.11 8.06
N VAL A 346 -19.69 -16.80 9.05
CA VAL A 346 -19.65 -17.39 10.40
C VAL A 346 -19.97 -18.87 10.33
N GLN A 347 -21.08 -19.25 9.67
CA GLN A 347 -21.51 -20.64 9.56
C GLN A 347 -20.46 -21.49 8.84
N ALA A 348 -19.92 -20.99 7.72
CA ALA A 348 -18.89 -21.69 6.96
C ALA A 348 -17.52 -21.74 7.68
N GLY A 349 -17.30 -20.87 8.67
CA GLY A 349 -16.02 -20.75 9.37
C GLY A 349 -14.91 -20.16 8.50
N LEU A 350 -15.24 -19.18 7.64
CA LEU A 350 -14.28 -18.58 6.71
C LEU A 350 -13.19 -17.81 7.43
N GLY A 351 -11.97 -17.91 6.92
CA GLY A 351 -10.78 -17.35 7.57
C GLY A 351 -9.52 -17.49 6.74
N ARG A 352 -8.40 -17.23 7.41
CA ARG A 352 -7.05 -17.23 6.86
C ARG A 352 -6.04 -17.50 7.96
N ASN A 353 -5.13 -18.43 7.69
CA ASN A 353 -3.96 -18.73 8.49
C ASN A 353 -2.74 -18.66 7.58
N ASP A 354 -1.94 -17.62 7.79
CA ASP A 354 -0.80 -17.31 6.95
C ASP A 354 0.44 -17.18 7.81
N ARG A 355 1.56 -17.76 7.35
CA ARG A 355 2.87 -17.57 7.95
C ARG A 355 3.83 -17.05 6.90
N ARG A 356 4.72 -16.14 7.30
CA ARG A 356 5.80 -15.66 6.43
C ARG A 356 7.10 -15.52 7.19
N THR A 357 8.19 -15.97 6.59
CA THR A 357 9.54 -15.83 7.15
C THR A 357 10.49 -15.30 6.09
N ILE A 358 11.14 -14.18 6.38
CA ILE A 358 12.16 -13.56 5.53
C ILE A 358 13.47 -13.55 6.31
N VAL A 359 14.54 -14.09 5.73
CA VAL A 359 15.89 -14.08 6.29
C VAL A 359 16.85 -13.57 5.23
N GLY A 360 17.50 -12.45 5.52
CA GLY A 360 18.42 -11.77 4.63
C GLY A 360 19.81 -11.60 5.24
N GLY A 361 20.82 -11.72 4.40
CA GLY A 361 22.20 -11.35 4.70
C GLY A 361 22.73 -10.39 3.65
N ARG A 362 23.44 -9.35 4.07
CA ARG A 362 24.13 -8.40 3.19
C ARG A 362 25.57 -8.22 3.64
N TRP A 363 26.50 -8.35 2.71
CA TRP A 363 27.89 -7.98 2.89
C TRP A 363 28.19 -6.75 2.04
N GLU A 364 28.87 -5.77 2.63
CA GLU A 364 29.35 -4.58 1.94
C GLU A 364 30.84 -4.41 2.20
N HIS A 365 31.59 -4.10 1.14
CA HIS A 365 33.02 -3.82 1.20
C HIS A 365 33.32 -2.49 0.51
N ASP A 366 33.99 -1.58 1.22
CA ASP A 366 34.49 -0.35 0.65
C ASP A 366 35.96 -0.55 0.22
N PHE A 367 36.22 -0.61 -1.09
CA PHE A 367 37.60 -0.73 -1.59
C PHE A 367 38.43 0.53 -1.32
N ASP A 368 37.74 1.67 -1.29
CA ASP A 368 38.26 2.99 -0.96
C ASP A 368 37.08 3.90 -0.56
N ASN A 369 37.32 5.20 -0.36
CA ASN A 369 36.28 6.18 0.00
C ASN A 369 35.25 6.46 -1.12
N THR A 370 35.41 5.85 -2.28
CA THR A 370 34.65 6.13 -3.50
C THR A 370 33.95 4.91 -4.10
N LEU A 371 34.47 3.69 -3.90
CA LEU A 371 33.94 2.45 -4.46
C LEU A 371 33.45 1.52 -3.35
N THR A 372 32.15 1.24 -3.37
CA THR A 372 31.50 0.25 -2.50
C THR A 372 30.97 -0.91 -3.33
N TRP A 373 31.21 -2.14 -2.88
CA TRP A 373 30.60 -3.36 -3.40
C TRP A 373 29.63 -3.93 -2.38
N ARG A 374 28.41 -4.24 -2.80
CA ARG A 374 27.37 -4.86 -2.00
C ARG A 374 26.97 -6.20 -2.59
N ASN A 375 26.86 -7.22 -1.74
CA ASN A 375 26.25 -8.50 -2.06
C ASN A 375 25.14 -8.77 -1.05
N GLN A 376 23.98 -9.21 -1.53
CA GLN A 376 22.80 -9.44 -0.70
C GLN A 376 22.11 -10.74 -1.11
N PHE A 377 21.74 -11.53 -0.11
CA PHE A 377 20.98 -12.77 -0.26
C PHE A 377 19.75 -12.73 0.62
N VAL A 378 18.61 -13.18 0.12
CA VAL A 378 17.36 -13.29 0.87
C VAL A 378 16.67 -14.61 0.59
N PHE A 379 16.28 -15.31 1.64
CA PHE A 379 15.27 -16.35 1.63
C PHE A 379 13.95 -15.76 2.13
N ASP A 380 12.86 -16.01 1.40
CA ASP A 380 11.51 -15.58 1.78
C ASP A 380 10.54 -16.72 1.50
N ASP A 381 9.91 -17.22 2.55
CA ASP A 381 8.91 -18.26 2.49
C ASP A 381 7.57 -17.77 3.01
N ARG A 382 6.55 -17.94 2.17
CA ARG A 382 5.16 -17.58 2.44
C ARG A 382 4.33 -18.86 2.39
N ASN A 383 3.79 -19.26 3.54
CA ASN A 383 2.86 -20.37 3.65
C ASN A 383 1.45 -19.84 3.91
N ILE A 384 0.46 -20.35 3.17
CA ILE A 384 -0.92 -19.85 3.24
C ILE A 384 -1.92 -20.99 3.40
N THR A 385 -2.97 -20.72 4.17
CA THR A 385 -4.20 -21.53 4.26
C THR A 385 -5.37 -20.57 4.32
N GLN A 386 -6.11 -20.43 3.21
CA GLN A 386 -7.04 -19.32 3.01
C GLN A 386 -8.42 -19.79 2.54
N PRO A 387 -9.26 -20.37 3.43
CA PRO A 387 -10.67 -20.63 3.16
C PRO A 387 -11.48 -19.33 3.15
N THR A 388 -11.41 -18.60 2.04
CA THR A 388 -11.92 -17.22 1.91
C THR A 388 -13.32 -17.13 1.30
N GLY A 389 -13.91 -18.26 0.90
CA GLY A 389 -15.23 -18.30 0.29
C GLY A 389 -15.62 -19.71 -0.13
N THR A 390 -15.99 -19.89 -1.40
CA THR A 390 -16.36 -21.20 -1.96
C THR A 390 -15.17 -22.15 -2.12
N THR A 391 -13.95 -21.62 -2.04
CA THR A 391 -12.71 -22.38 -2.16
C THR A 391 -11.71 -21.98 -1.07
N ALA A 392 -10.77 -22.88 -0.81
CA ALA A 392 -9.63 -22.69 0.07
C ALA A 392 -8.34 -22.85 -0.76
N ALA A 393 -7.49 -21.82 -0.72
CA ALA A 393 -6.15 -21.86 -1.28
C ALA A 393 -5.16 -22.28 -0.18
N ILE A 394 -4.38 -23.33 -0.44
CA ILE A 394 -3.38 -23.86 0.50
C ILE A 394 -2.09 -24.03 -0.28
N GLY A 395 -1.01 -23.37 0.14
CA GLY A 395 0.23 -23.44 -0.63
C GLY A 395 1.45 -22.93 0.10
N ASP A 396 2.58 -23.35 -0.45
CA ASP A 396 3.92 -23.03 0.02
C ASP A 396 4.71 -22.34 -1.10
N PHE A 397 5.36 -21.23 -0.77
CA PHE A 397 5.96 -20.32 -1.76
C PHE A 397 7.38 -19.88 -1.34
N PRO A 398 8.34 -20.82 -1.20
CA PRO A 398 9.72 -20.48 -0.91
C PRO A 398 10.37 -19.76 -2.09
N SER A 399 11.17 -18.74 -1.78
CA SER A 399 11.89 -17.97 -2.77
C SER A 399 13.29 -17.58 -2.30
N TYR A 400 14.16 -17.40 -3.28
CA TYR A 400 15.56 -17.01 -3.09
C TYR A 400 15.85 -15.79 -3.96
N ASN A 401 16.53 -14.80 -3.39
CA ASN A 401 16.95 -13.60 -4.09
C ASN A 401 18.43 -13.35 -3.83
N TYR A 402 19.17 -13.06 -4.88
CA TYR A 402 20.56 -12.66 -4.84
C TYR A 402 20.76 -11.39 -5.66
N MET A 403 21.46 -10.41 -5.08
CA MET A 403 21.82 -9.16 -5.73
C MET A 403 23.29 -8.84 -5.45
N SER A 404 23.99 -8.35 -6.46
CA SER A 404 25.37 -7.87 -6.35
C SER A 404 25.51 -6.55 -7.11
N ASP A 405 26.00 -5.51 -6.44
CA ASP A 405 26.10 -4.18 -7.04
C ASP A 405 27.31 -3.38 -6.58
N LEU A 406 27.84 -2.58 -7.49
CA LEU A 406 28.95 -1.67 -7.30
C LEU A 406 28.45 -0.24 -7.41
N THR A 407 28.86 0.62 -6.48
CA THR A 407 28.64 2.06 -6.55
C THR A 407 29.98 2.78 -6.51
N LYS A 408 30.29 3.57 -7.53
CA LYS A 408 31.48 4.43 -7.62
C LYS A 408 31.07 5.90 -7.57
N ARG A 409 31.71 6.67 -6.70
CA ARG A 409 31.59 8.14 -6.62
C ARG A 409 32.90 8.76 -7.08
N GLY A 410 32.88 9.82 -7.87
CA GLY A 410 34.12 10.41 -8.36
C GLY A 410 33.86 11.45 -9.42
N GLU A 411 34.68 11.46 -10.46
CA GLU A 411 34.56 12.40 -11.57
C GLU A 411 34.62 11.69 -12.92
N ILE A 412 33.75 12.11 -13.83
CA ILE A 412 33.78 11.73 -15.25
C ILE A 412 33.85 13.03 -16.05
N PHE A 413 34.88 13.19 -16.90
CA PHE A 413 35.14 14.42 -17.66
C PHE A 413 35.21 15.71 -16.80
N GLY A 414 35.69 15.59 -15.56
CA GLY A 414 35.78 16.71 -14.60
C GLY A 414 34.45 17.12 -13.96
N LEU A 415 33.40 16.30 -14.13
CA LEU A 415 32.09 16.49 -13.52
C LEU A 415 31.90 15.46 -12.41
N GLU A 416 31.39 15.90 -11.25
CA GLU A 416 31.06 15.01 -10.12
C GLU A 416 30.04 13.96 -10.58
N SER A 417 30.35 12.69 -10.32
CA SER A 417 29.65 11.53 -10.85
C SER A 417 29.37 10.51 -9.75
N THR A 418 28.19 9.88 -9.79
CA THR A 418 27.88 8.65 -9.06
C THR A 418 27.39 7.59 -10.06
N ALA A 419 28.21 6.56 -10.26
CA ALA A 419 27.93 5.43 -11.12
C ALA A 419 27.47 4.22 -10.28
N PHE A 420 26.45 3.52 -10.76
CA PHE A 420 25.92 2.29 -10.19
C PHE A 420 25.83 1.22 -11.27
N PHE A 421 26.26 0.00 -10.93
CA PHE A 421 26.04 -1.18 -11.75
C PHE A 421 25.69 -2.37 -10.85
N GLY A 422 24.61 -3.08 -11.16
CA GLY A 422 24.16 -4.23 -10.40
C GLY A 422 23.64 -5.37 -11.26
N ALA A 423 23.78 -6.59 -10.77
CA ALA A 423 23.18 -7.79 -11.31
C ALA A 423 22.33 -8.47 -10.24
N PHE A 424 21.27 -9.14 -10.67
CA PHE A 424 20.37 -9.86 -9.77
C PHE A 424 19.89 -11.17 -10.38
N PHE A 425 19.58 -12.11 -9.49
CA PHE A 425 18.88 -13.36 -9.78
C PHE A 425 17.89 -13.61 -8.65
N ASN A 426 16.67 -13.99 -8.98
CA ASN A 426 15.73 -14.48 -7.99
C ASN A 426 14.81 -15.55 -8.58
N THR A 427 14.38 -16.46 -7.72
CA THR A 427 13.50 -17.57 -8.11
C THR A 427 12.51 -17.88 -7.00
N LEU A 428 11.31 -18.28 -7.38
CA LEU A 428 10.24 -18.74 -6.50
C LEU A 428 9.67 -20.02 -7.06
N THR A 429 9.68 -21.06 -6.24
CA THR A 429 8.97 -22.31 -6.53
C THR A 429 7.71 -22.33 -5.69
N ALA A 430 6.58 -22.69 -6.29
CA ALA A 430 5.32 -22.73 -5.59
C ALA A 430 4.56 -24.02 -5.88
N SER A 431 3.98 -24.57 -4.82
CA SER A 431 2.98 -25.64 -4.87
C SER A 431 1.72 -25.15 -4.16
N SER A 432 0.59 -25.15 -4.86
CA SER A 432 -0.67 -24.63 -4.33
C SER A 432 -1.86 -25.51 -4.72
N ASP A 433 -2.59 -25.97 -3.70
CA ASP A 433 -3.88 -26.63 -3.81
C ASP A 433 -5.01 -25.59 -3.74
N THR A 434 -5.97 -25.71 -4.64
CA THR A 434 -7.28 -25.06 -4.49
C THR A 434 -8.33 -26.13 -4.22
N ARG A 435 -8.92 -26.12 -3.03
CA ARG A 435 -9.96 -27.06 -2.61
C ARG A 435 -11.31 -26.35 -2.56
N ASN A 436 -12.39 -27.06 -2.81
CA ASN A 436 -13.72 -26.53 -2.50
C ASN A 436 -13.89 -26.43 -0.98
N VAL A 437 -14.76 -25.53 -0.52
CA VAL A 437 -15.26 -25.50 0.86
C VAL A 437 -16.65 -26.14 0.88
N MET A 438 -16.94 -26.94 1.90
CA MET A 438 -18.23 -27.62 2.06
C MET A 438 -18.91 -27.23 3.38
N PRO A 439 -20.24 -27.38 3.48
CA PRO A 439 -20.97 -27.17 4.73
C PRO A 439 -20.44 -28.06 5.86
N GLY A 440 -20.60 -27.60 7.10
CA GLY A 440 -20.12 -28.29 8.30
C GLY A 440 -19.34 -27.41 9.27
N GLY A 441 -19.09 -26.16 8.89
CA GLY A 441 -18.36 -25.18 9.70
C GLY A 441 -16.86 -25.40 9.75
N ASN A 442 -16.16 -24.47 10.40
CA ASN A 442 -14.70 -24.48 10.57
C ASN A 442 -13.92 -24.67 9.25
N ALA A 443 -14.40 -24.04 8.16
CA ALA A 443 -13.81 -24.14 6.83
C ALA A 443 -13.59 -25.58 6.35
N THR A 444 -14.58 -26.46 6.54
CA THR A 444 -14.48 -27.87 6.15
C THR A 444 -14.06 -27.99 4.68
N LEU A 445 -12.92 -28.65 4.46
CA LEU A 445 -12.33 -28.79 3.13
C LEU A 445 -13.07 -29.88 2.35
N GLY A 446 -13.63 -29.49 1.21
CA GLY A 446 -14.11 -30.38 0.18
C GLY A 446 -12.97 -30.97 -0.67
N ARG A 447 -13.32 -31.49 -1.85
CA ARG A 447 -12.34 -32.09 -2.75
C ARG A 447 -11.52 -31.05 -3.50
N LEU A 448 -10.37 -31.49 -3.99
CA LEU A 448 -9.41 -30.68 -4.74
C LEU A 448 -10.01 -30.22 -6.08
N SER A 449 -10.09 -28.92 -6.32
CA SER A 449 -10.52 -28.34 -7.59
C SER A 449 -9.34 -28.23 -8.57
N SER A 450 -8.17 -27.85 -8.08
CA SER A 450 -6.94 -27.80 -8.87
C SER A 450 -5.70 -27.84 -8.00
N ASN A 451 -4.58 -28.27 -8.58
CA ASN A 451 -3.25 -28.12 -8.01
C ASN A 451 -2.33 -27.44 -9.04
N LEU A 452 -1.56 -26.45 -8.59
CA LEU A 452 -0.58 -25.73 -9.39
C LEU A 452 0.83 -25.99 -8.83
N LEU A 453 1.70 -26.55 -9.68
CA LEU A 453 3.15 -26.54 -9.48
C LEU A 453 3.75 -25.49 -10.42
N SER A 454 4.57 -24.58 -9.89
CA SER A 454 5.14 -23.49 -10.69
C SER A 454 6.52 -23.03 -10.23
N GLU A 455 7.23 -22.40 -11.15
CA GLU A 455 8.49 -21.71 -10.93
C GLU A 455 8.45 -20.35 -11.64
N THR A 456 8.84 -19.30 -10.92
CA THR A 456 9.09 -17.96 -11.47
C THR A 456 10.54 -17.60 -11.24
N THR A 457 11.29 -17.40 -12.31
CA THR A 457 12.73 -17.07 -12.24
C THR A 457 12.99 -15.75 -12.97
N ASN A 458 13.63 -14.80 -12.31
CA ASN A 458 14.02 -13.51 -12.87
C ASN A 458 15.53 -13.33 -12.77
N TYR A 459 16.16 -12.81 -13.82
CA TYR A 459 17.56 -12.39 -13.78
C TYR A 459 17.82 -11.22 -14.69
N GLY A 460 18.78 -10.38 -14.33
CA GLY A 460 19.01 -9.15 -15.05
C GLY A 460 20.15 -8.32 -14.52
N VAL A 461 20.31 -7.16 -15.16
CA VAL A 461 21.31 -6.14 -14.81
C VAL A 461 20.68 -4.77 -14.78
N ARG A 462 21.27 -3.87 -14.02
CA ARG A 462 20.87 -2.47 -13.89
C ARG A 462 22.10 -1.59 -13.88
N ALA A 463 22.02 -0.47 -14.57
CA ALA A 463 23.08 0.53 -14.59
C ALA A 463 22.46 1.91 -14.42
N ARG A 464 23.17 2.79 -13.71
CA ARG A 464 22.74 4.18 -13.50
C ARG A 464 23.94 5.09 -13.35
N GLU A 465 23.81 6.29 -13.89
CA GLU A 465 24.79 7.35 -13.84
C GLU A 465 24.09 8.63 -13.39
N GLU A 466 24.61 9.24 -12.33
CA GLU A 466 24.25 10.59 -11.90
C GLU A 466 25.43 11.51 -12.16
N LEU A 467 25.24 12.54 -12.99
CA LEU A 467 26.29 13.47 -13.41
C LEU A 467 25.91 14.90 -13.06
N ARG A 468 26.70 15.55 -12.23
CA ARG A 468 26.52 16.95 -11.86
C ARG A 468 27.10 17.85 -12.95
N LEU A 469 26.25 18.24 -13.90
CA LEU A 469 26.61 19.09 -15.05
C LEU A 469 27.08 20.48 -14.63
N THR A 470 26.49 21.04 -13.58
CA THR A 470 26.90 22.31 -12.95
C THR A 470 26.65 22.24 -11.44
N THR A 471 27.04 23.26 -10.68
CA THR A 471 26.75 23.32 -9.23
C THR A 471 25.26 23.20 -8.90
N SER A 472 24.38 23.56 -9.83
CA SER A 472 22.92 23.57 -9.66
C SER A 472 22.17 22.58 -10.54
N LEU A 473 22.83 21.90 -11.48
CA LEU A 473 22.16 21.01 -12.45
C LEU A 473 22.76 19.61 -12.42
N THR A 474 21.92 18.61 -12.14
CA THR A 474 22.28 17.19 -12.16
C THR A 474 21.46 16.48 -13.22
N ALA A 475 22.13 15.68 -14.05
CA ALA A 475 21.49 14.76 -14.98
C ALA A 475 21.61 13.33 -14.48
N VAL A 476 20.56 12.53 -14.68
CA VAL A 476 20.53 11.12 -14.33
C VAL A 476 20.15 10.32 -15.56
N ALA A 477 20.88 9.25 -15.82
CA ALA A 477 20.53 8.25 -16.83
C ALA A 477 20.58 6.85 -16.20
N ALA A 478 19.56 6.04 -16.44
CA ALA A 478 19.53 4.67 -15.93
C ALA A 478 18.90 3.71 -16.94
N VAL A 479 19.28 2.44 -16.85
CA VAL A 479 18.69 1.36 -17.63
C VAL A 479 18.68 0.06 -16.81
N GLY A 480 17.54 -0.62 -16.81
CA GLY A 480 17.43 -2.00 -16.35
C GLY A 480 17.15 -2.93 -17.53
N TRP A 481 17.71 -4.14 -17.50
CA TRP A 481 17.33 -5.24 -18.40
C TRP A 481 17.05 -6.49 -17.57
N GLU A 482 15.96 -7.18 -17.87
CA GLU A 482 15.53 -8.36 -17.14
C GLU A 482 14.91 -9.41 -18.08
N THR A 483 15.24 -10.67 -17.81
CA THR A 483 14.54 -11.84 -18.33
C THR A 483 13.75 -12.51 -17.21
N THR A 484 12.47 -12.76 -17.46
CA THR A 484 11.57 -13.52 -16.57
C THR A 484 11.16 -14.81 -17.27
N LEU A 485 11.32 -15.94 -16.57
CA LEU A 485 10.87 -17.27 -16.97
C LEU A 485 9.70 -17.67 -16.07
N LEU A 486 8.57 -17.98 -16.68
CA LEU A 486 7.35 -18.46 -16.01
C LEU A 486 7.09 -19.89 -16.46
N LYS A 487 7.29 -20.84 -15.56
CA LYS A 487 7.00 -22.26 -15.78
C LYS A 487 5.93 -22.73 -14.83
N GLY A 488 4.98 -23.51 -15.32
CA GLY A 488 3.99 -24.09 -14.43
C GLY A 488 3.15 -25.16 -15.08
N THR A 489 2.54 -25.99 -14.25
CA THR A 489 1.55 -26.98 -14.65
C THR A 489 0.39 -26.92 -13.68
N ASN A 490 -0.78 -26.58 -14.20
CA ASN A 490 -2.04 -26.64 -13.47
C ASN A 490 -2.75 -27.94 -13.80
N THR A 491 -3.07 -28.72 -12.77
CA THR A 491 -3.89 -29.92 -12.85
C THR A 491 -5.27 -29.59 -12.33
N ALA A 492 -6.26 -29.53 -13.22
CA ALA A 492 -7.66 -29.27 -12.87
C ALA A 492 -8.44 -30.58 -12.71
N TYR A 493 -9.33 -30.64 -11.73
CA TYR A 493 -10.15 -31.81 -11.43
C TYR A 493 -11.62 -31.48 -11.61
N ALA A 494 -12.31 -32.26 -12.45
CA ALA A 494 -13.75 -32.19 -12.63
C ALA A 494 -14.43 -33.44 -12.07
N TYR A 495 -15.57 -33.23 -11.44
CA TYR A 495 -16.31 -34.25 -10.71
C TYR A 495 -17.72 -34.37 -11.27
N SER A 496 -18.02 -35.45 -11.96
CA SER A 496 -19.38 -35.76 -12.42
C SER A 496 -20.02 -36.85 -11.57
N GLY A 497 -21.35 -36.82 -11.50
CA GLY A 497 -22.12 -37.71 -10.64
C GLY A 497 -21.88 -37.50 -9.13
N PRO A 498 -22.46 -38.36 -8.28
CA PRO A 498 -22.40 -38.22 -6.83
C PRO A 498 -21.14 -38.81 -6.18
N THR A 499 -20.26 -39.51 -6.92
CA THR A 499 -19.21 -40.37 -6.33
C THR A 499 -17.74 -39.88 -6.42
N GLY A 500 -17.35 -38.97 -7.33
CA GLY A 500 -15.96 -38.43 -7.30
C GLY A 500 -15.33 -37.88 -8.60
N ILE A 501 -13.98 -37.79 -8.64
CA ILE A 501 -13.20 -37.23 -9.78
C ILE A 501 -13.52 -38.07 -11.01
N THR A 502 -13.97 -37.44 -12.08
CA THR A 502 -14.25 -38.13 -13.34
C THR A 502 -13.33 -37.69 -14.47
N THR A 503 -12.69 -36.53 -14.35
CA THR A 503 -11.76 -36.05 -15.39
C THR A 503 -10.68 -35.18 -14.78
N THR A 504 -9.45 -35.38 -15.26
CA THR A 504 -8.30 -34.54 -14.93
C THR A 504 -7.84 -33.84 -16.20
N THR A 505 -7.62 -32.54 -16.12
CA THR A 505 -7.12 -31.74 -17.25
C THR A 505 -5.82 -31.07 -16.86
N LEU A 506 -4.75 -31.40 -17.59
CA LEU A 506 -3.44 -30.80 -17.38
C LEU A 506 -3.26 -29.63 -18.36
N THR A 507 -2.83 -28.47 -17.85
CA THR A 507 -2.42 -27.34 -18.67
C THR A 507 -1.04 -26.89 -18.21
N SER A 508 -0.08 -26.83 -19.12
CA SER A 508 1.28 -26.39 -18.83
C SER A 508 1.60 -25.08 -19.54
N ALA A 509 2.49 -24.31 -18.92
CA ALA A 509 3.03 -23.07 -19.47
C ALA A 509 4.55 -23.05 -19.31
N ASP A 510 5.25 -22.63 -20.36
CA ASP A 510 6.66 -22.25 -20.33
C ASP A 510 6.77 -20.96 -21.15
N ARG A 511 6.91 -19.83 -20.45
CA ARG A 511 6.88 -18.50 -21.05
C ARG A 511 8.11 -17.72 -20.63
N GLN A 512 8.75 -17.10 -21.60
CA GLN A 512 9.86 -16.18 -21.39
C GLN A 512 9.45 -14.75 -21.76
N PHE A 513 9.80 -13.80 -20.91
CA PHE A 513 9.62 -12.37 -21.14
C PHE A 513 10.96 -11.67 -21.03
N GLN A 514 11.22 -10.73 -21.93
CA GLN A 514 12.39 -9.86 -21.89
C GLN A 514 11.93 -8.42 -21.86
N ASN A 515 12.43 -7.66 -20.90
CA ASN A 515 12.06 -6.27 -20.70
C ASN A 515 13.31 -5.42 -20.47
N ALA A 516 13.24 -4.19 -20.96
CA ALA A 516 14.22 -3.15 -20.67
C ALA A 516 13.48 -1.91 -20.16
N ALA A 517 14.08 -1.21 -19.22
CA ALA A 517 13.52 -0.01 -18.61
C ALA A 517 14.54 1.13 -18.60
N PRO A 518 14.61 1.96 -19.65
CA PRO A 518 15.37 3.22 -19.61
C PRO A 518 14.68 4.29 -18.75
N GLU A 519 15.51 5.16 -18.18
CA GLU A 519 15.12 6.35 -17.41
C GLU A 519 16.11 7.49 -17.66
N LEU A 520 15.57 8.71 -17.75
CA LEU A 520 16.32 9.97 -17.79
C LEU A 520 15.67 10.97 -16.83
N ALA A 521 16.48 11.69 -16.06
CA ALA A 521 16.01 12.78 -15.22
C ALA A 521 16.96 13.98 -15.21
N LEU A 522 16.40 15.17 -15.00
CA LEU A 522 17.11 16.42 -14.77
C LEU A 522 16.63 17.02 -13.45
N LEU A 523 17.57 17.43 -12.62
CA LEU A 523 17.33 18.11 -11.35
C LEU A 523 18.02 19.46 -11.37
N TYR A 524 17.26 20.52 -11.14
CA TYR A 524 17.78 21.88 -11.07
C TYR A 524 17.53 22.48 -9.69
N ASN A 525 18.61 22.69 -8.94
CA ASN A 525 18.61 23.30 -7.62
C ASN A 525 18.92 24.80 -7.73
N LEU A 526 17.90 25.62 -7.49
CA LEU A 526 17.97 27.08 -7.51
C LEU A 526 17.99 27.62 -6.08
N GLU A 527 19.05 28.34 -5.74
CA GLU A 527 19.25 29.02 -4.46
C GLU A 527 19.21 28.10 -3.22
N ASN A 528 19.33 26.77 -3.39
CA ASN A 528 19.15 25.76 -2.33
C ASN A 528 17.74 25.72 -1.72
N GLU A 529 16.80 26.54 -2.21
CA GLU A 529 15.41 26.56 -1.77
C GLU A 529 14.50 25.76 -2.71
N TRP A 530 14.77 25.83 -4.02
CA TRP A 530 13.95 25.20 -5.06
C TRP A 530 14.66 24.03 -5.69
N LEU A 531 14.00 22.87 -5.72
CA LEU A 531 14.42 21.71 -6.48
C LEU A 531 13.41 21.44 -7.58
N PHE A 532 13.70 21.83 -8.81
CA PHE A 532 12.91 21.46 -9.98
C PHE A 532 13.33 20.09 -10.51
N ARG A 533 12.36 19.29 -10.94
CA ARG A 533 12.57 17.93 -11.45
C ARG A 533 11.82 17.75 -12.75
N GLY A 534 12.50 17.19 -13.75
CA GLY A 534 11.88 16.63 -14.95
C GLY A 534 12.37 15.21 -15.17
N ARG A 535 11.47 14.26 -15.42
CA ARG A 535 11.81 12.84 -15.57
C ARG A 535 11.00 12.17 -16.67
N VAL A 536 11.65 11.24 -17.37
CA VAL A 536 11.02 10.30 -18.29
C VAL A 536 11.51 8.90 -17.95
N ALA A 537 10.61 7.98 -17.66
CA ALA A 537 10.96 6.65 -17.22
C ALA A 537 9.99 5.59 -17.72
N THR A 538 10.43 4.34 -17.71
CA THR A 538 9.62 3.20 -18.12
C THR A 538 9.51 2.16 -17.01
N GLY A 539 8.39 1.45 -17.01
CA GLY A 539 8.11 0.34 -16.11
C GLY A 539 7.58 -0.87 -16.86
N TYR A 540 7.69 -2.05 -16.26
CA TYR A 540 7.12 -3.28 -16.78
C TYR A 540 6.65 -4.22 -15.68
N GLY A 541 5.70 -5.10 -16.00
CA GLY A 541 5.20 -6.15 -15.12
C GLY A 541 4.82 -7.40 -15.91
N THR A 542 5.31 -8.57 -15.52
CA THR A 542 4.88 -9.84 -16.12
C THR A 542 3.59 -10.35 -15.49
N PRO A 543 2.83 -11.24 -16.16
CA PRO A 543 1.74 -11.95 -15.48
C PRO A 543 2.28 -12.87 -14.38
N GLN A 544 1.43 -13.25 -13.42
CA GLN A 544 1.76 -14.38 -12.54
C GLN A 544 1.52 -15.70 -13.26
N VAL A 545 2.23 -16.75 -12.86
CA VAL A 545 2.04 -18.09 -13.41
C VAL A 545 0.58 -18.54 -13.26
N SER A 546 -0.07 -18.27 -12.12
CA SER A 546 -1.49 -18.58 -11.90
C SER A 546 -2.43 -17.87 -12.89
N ASN A 547 -2.08 -16.67 -13.37
CA ASN A 547 -2.89 -15.94 -14.35
C ASN A 547 -2.93 -16.65 -15.71
N LEU A 548 -1.94 -17.50 -16.01
CA LEU A 548 -1.85 -18.27 -17.25
C LEU A 548 -2.80 -19.47 -17.29
N PHE A 549 -3.51 -19.75 -16.18
CA PHE A 549 -4.30 -20.96 -16.01
C PHE A 549 -5.79 -20.74 -15.71
N VAL A 550 -6.30 -19.50 -15.80
CA VAL A 550 -7.71 -19.16 -15.54
C VAL A 550 -8.35 -18.52 -16.76
N LEU A 551 -9.48 -19.07 -17.20
CA LEU A 551 -10.26 -18.57 -18.34
C LEU A 551 -11.29 -17.50 -17.91
N PRO A 552 -11.84 -16.71 -18.86
CA PRO A 552 -12.85 -15.69 -18.54
C PRO A 552 -14.12 -16.21 -17.84
N ASN A 553 -14.44 -17.49 -18.00
CA ASN A 553 -15.56 -18.14 -17.31
C ASN A 553 -15.23 -18.61 -15.88
N GLY A 554 -14.00 -18.38 -15.41
CA GLY A 554 -13.52 -18.76 -14.08
C GLY A 554 -13.03 -20.20 -13.94
N LEU A 555 -13.11 -21.00 -15.00
CA LEU A 555 -12.59 -22.36 -15.00
C LEU A 555 -11.08 -22.37 -15.28
N SER A 556 -10.42 -23.42 -14.80
CA SER A 556 -9.05 -23.74 -15.16
C SER A 556 -8.92 -23.95 -16.67
N GLY A 557 -7.92 -23.36 -17.30
CA GLY A 557 -7.64 -23.55 -18.73
C GLY A 557 -6.49 -22.71 -19.24
N ASN A 558 -6.23 -22.76 -20.54
CA ASN A 558 -5.06 -22.12 -21.14
C ASN A 558 -5.26 -20.61 -21.36
N ASN A 559 -4.55 -19.78 -20.58
CA ASN A 559 -4.45 -18.33 -20.74
C ASN A 559 -2.99 -17.88 -20.98
N THR A 560 -2.22 -18.71 -21.68
CA THR A 560 -0.78 -18.50 -21.93
C THR A 560 -0.47 -17.44 -22.99
N GLN A 561 -1.47 -16.72 -23.51
CA GLN A 561 -1.31 -15.61 -24.45
C GLN A 561 -1.02 -14.28 -23.76
N LEU A 562 -1.11 -14.21 -22.41
CA LEU A 562 -0.81 -12.99 -21.66
C LEU A 562 0.57 -12.43 -22.00
N GLN A 563 0.62 -11.12 -22.13
CA GLN A 563 1.81 -10.33 -22.39
C GLN A 563 2.23 -9.55 -21.13
N ALA A 564 3.49 -9.15 -21.06
CA ALA A 564 3.93 -8.21 -20.04
C ALA A 564 3.27 -6.83 -20.26
N GLN A 565 2.81 -6.22 -19.18
CA GLN A 565 2.41 -4.82 -19.18
C GLN A 565 3.64 -3.91 -19.19
N LYS A 566 3.50 -2.74 -19.83
CA LYS A 566 4.56 -1.71 -19.88
C LYS A 566 3.94 -0.33 -19.72
N ASN A 567 4.64 0.58 -19.06
CA ASN A 567 4.30 2.00 -19.05
C ASN A 567 5.49 2.90 -19.36
N LEU A 568 5.21 4.05 -19.99
CA LEU A 568 6.14 5.16 -20.21
C LEU A 568 5.56 6.38 -19.51
N GLY A 569 6.28 6.91 -18.52
CA GLY A 569 5.85 8.03 -17.70
C GLY A 569 6.71 9.28 -17.88
N TYR A 570 6.06 10.43 -17.77
CA TYR A 570 6.66 11.76 -17.71
C TYR A 570 6.27 12.42 -16.39
N ASP A 571 7.26 12.93 -15.65
CA ASP A 571 7.03 13.72 -14.43
C ASP A 571 7.63 15.13 -14.62
N LEU A 572 6.92 16.14 -14.16
CA LEU A 572 7.44 17.51 -14.00
C LEU A 572 6.96 18.05 -12.66
N GLY A 573 7.89 18.48 -11.80
CA GLY A 573 7.54 18.96 -10.48
C GLY A 573 8.62 19.80 -9.82
N PHE A 574 8.32 20.29 -8.63
CA PHE A 574 9.27 21.00 -7.78
C PHE A 574 9.04 20.69 -6.30
N ASP A 575 10.10 20.83 -5.51
CA ASP A 575 10.00 21.07 -4.07
C ASP A 575 10.50 22.48 -3.76
N TRP A 576 9.83 23.16 -2.85
CA TRP A 576 10.23 24.46 -2.35
C TRP A 576 10.36 24.42 -0.83
N THR A 577 11.57 24.68 -0.34
CA THR A 577 11.94 24.66 1.07
C THR A 577 12.72 25.95 1.39
N PRO A 578 12.05 27.11 1.50
CA PRO A 578 12.71 28.40 1.70
C PRO A 578 13.39 28.52 3.08
N ASN A 579 13.01 27.67 4.03
CA ASN A 579 13.53 27.63 5.38
C ASN A 579 13.18 26.29 6.06
N ASN A 580 13.53 26.13 7.33
CA ASN A 580 13.26 24.91 8.10
C ASN A 580 11.80 24.75 8.57
N THR A 581 10.91 25.69 8.25
CA THR A 581 9.52 25.68 8.70
C THR A 581 8.52 25.37 7.60
N LEU A 582 8.86 25.56 6.32
CA LEU A 582 7.95 25.31 5.20
C LEU A 582 8.59 24.39 4.17
N LYS A 583 7.87 23.33 3.80
CA LYS A 583 8.12 22.50 2.62
C LYS A 583 6.85 22.38 1.80
N LEU A 584 6.89 22.81 0.55
CA LEU A 584 5.82 22.59 -0.44
C LEU A 584 6.34 21.71 -1.57
N SER A 585 5.49 20.83 -2.09
CA SER A 585 5.81 19.97 -3.23
C SER A 585 4.64 19.95 -4.21
N ALA A 586 4.94 19.99 -5.50
CA ALA A 586 3.96 19.81 -6.56
C ALA A 586 4.57 19.01 -7.70
N THR A 587 3.85 17.99 -8.18
CA THR A 587 4.24 17.16 -9.34
C THR A 587 3.04 16.94 -10.24
N GLY A 588 3.18 17.22 -11.53
CA GLY A 588 2.29 16.74 -12.57
C GLY A 588 2.89 15.53 -13.28
N PHE A 589 2.06 14.55 -13.62
CA PHE A 589 2.52 13.34 -14.30
C PHE A 589 1.59 12.89 -15.43
N TYR A 590 2.16 12.16 -16.39
CA TYR A 590 1.43 11.52 -17.49
C TYR A 590 2.09 10.19 -17.85
N GLU A 591 1.35 9.09 -17.80
CA GLU A 591 1.82 7.74 -18.04
C GLU A 591 0.98 7.04 -19.10
N PHE A 592 1.65 6.48 -20.11
CA PHE A 592 1.04 5.72 -21.19
C PHE A 592 1.26 4.24 -20.95
N PHE A 593 0.17 3.49 -20.76
CA PHE A 593 0.21 2.05 -20.55
C PHE A 593 -0.06 1.29 -21.85
N ARG A 594 0.64 0.16 -21.99
CA ARG A 594 0.41 -0.84 -23.04
C ARG A 594 0.27 -2.21 -22.42
N ASN A 595 -0.71 -2.97 -22.90
CA ASN A 595 -1.01 -4.31 -22.42
C ASN A 595 -1.18 -4.38 -20.90
N GLU A 596 -1.83 -3.38 -20.29
CA GLU A 596 -2.04 -3.34 -18.85
C GLU A 596 -2.70 -4.64 -18.37
N ILE A 597 -2.12 -5.30 -17.36
CA ILE A 597 -2.61 -6.57 -16.86
C ILE A 597 -3.77 -6.26 -15.91
N VAL A 598 -4.96 -6.63 -16.36
CA VAL A 598 -6.21 -6.34 -15.69
C VAL A 598 -6.82 -7.64 -15.18
N SER A 599 -7.23 -7.60 -13.91
CA SER A 599 -7.94 -8.70 -13.26
C SER A 599 -9.39 -8.32 -12.97
N GLN A 600 -10.30 -9.27 -13.14
CA GLN A 600 -11.73 -9.09 -12.86
C GLN A 600 -12.33 -10.32 -12.19
N ALA A 601 -13.34 -10.09 -11.35
CA ALA A 601 -14.18 -11.16 -10.84
C ALA A 601 -14.86 -11.89 -12.00
N THR A 602 -15.05 -13.20 -11.85
CA THR A 602 -15.78 -14.00 -12.82
C THR A 602 -17.27 -13.67 -12.83
N PRO A 603 -17.99 -13.95 -13.94
CA PRO A 603 -19.43 -13.70 -14.01
C PRO A 603 -20.22 -14.41 -12.89
N ALA A 604 -21.36 -13.83 -12.50
CA ALA A 604 -22.24 -14.43 -11.50
C ALA A 604 -22.68 -15.85 -11.93
N GLY A 605 -22.48 -16.83 -11.04
CA GLY A 605 -22.77 -18.24 -11.31
C GLY A 605 -21.56 -19.08 -11.73
N SER A 606 -20.43 -18.44 -12.05
CA SER A 606 -19.13 -19.11 -12.19
C SER A 606 -18.49 -19.42 -10.83
N PRO A 607 -17.49 -20.33 -10.77
CA PRO A 607 -16.63 -20.44 -9.59
C PRO A 607 -16.05 -19.07 -9.22
N ASN A 608 -16.02 -18.76 -7.92
CA ASN A 608 -15.51 -17.49 -7.39
C ASN A 608 -14.00 -17.41 -7.60
N ALA A 609 -13.62 -16.91 -8.77
CA ALA A 609 -12.24 -16.79 -9.22
C ALA A 609 -12.04 -15.41 -9.85
N THR A 610 -10.79 -15.08 -10.11
CA THR A 610 -10.40 -13.87 -10.82
C THR A 610 -9.68 -14.28 -12.09
N TYR A 611 -10.14 -13.78 -13.23
CA TYR A 611 -9.46 -13.99 -14.51
C TYR A 611 -8.69 -12.72 -14.90
N THR A 612 -7.65 -12.91 -15.71
CA THR A 612 -6.71 -11.84 -16.07
C THR A 612 -6.57 -11.73 -17.58
N PHE A 613 -6.50 -10.50 -18.10
CA PHE A 613 -6.30 -10.20 -19.53
C PHE A 613 -5.47 -8.92 -19.71
N ASN A 614 -4.94 -8.69 -20.91
CA ASN A 614 -4.26 -7.43 -21.25
C ASN A 614 -5.24 -6.41 -21.81
N ALA A 615 -5.43 -5.27 -21.14
CA ALA A 615 -6.07 -4.09 -21.71
C ALA A 615 -5.07 -3.40 -22.67
N PRO A 616 -5.38 -3.23 -23.97
CA PRO A 616 -4.41 -2.79 -24.96
C PRO A 616 -3.74 -1.45 -24.66
N ARG A 617 -4.53 -0.41 -24.36
CA ARG A 617 -4.02 0.94 -24.04
C ARG A 617 -4.87 1.67 -23.02
N SER A 618 -4.17 2.29 -22.08
CA SER A 618 -4.71 3.17 -21.05
C SER A 618 -3.75 4.34 -20.81
N GLU A 619 -4.29 5.43 -20.28
CA GLU A 619 -3.52 6.61 -19.91
C GLU A 619 -3.83 6.97 -18.46
N HIS A 620 -2.79 7.23 -17.68
CA HIS A 620 -2.87 7.65 -16.28
C HIS A 620 -2.24 9.02 -16.17
N ARG A 621 -2.98 10.03 -15.74
CA ARG A 621 -2.45 11.40 -15.59
C ARG A 621 -3.02 12.05 -14.35
N GLY A 622 -2.26 12.98 -13.78
CA GLY A 622 -2.67 13.57 -12.52
C GLY A 622 -1.75 14.65 -11.98
N VAL A 623 -2.13 15.15 -10.81
CA VAL A 623 -1.37 16.15 -10.04
C VAL A 623 -1.29 15.68 -8.59
N GLU A 624 -0.10 15.84 -8.02
CA GLU A 624 0.22 15.51 -6.63
C GLU A 624 0.71 16.77 -5.93
N LEU A 625 0.12 17.11 -4.79
CA LEU A 625 0.51 18.28 -3.98
C LEU A 625 0.80 17.85 -2.55
N ALA A 626 1.85 18.41 -1.95
CA ALA A 626 2.19 18.21 -0.54
C ALA A 626 2.53 19.52 0.15
N ALA A 627 2.19 19.63 1.42
CA ALA A 627 2.58 20.74 2.29
C ALA A 627 2.97 20.22 3.69
N ASP A 628 4.04 20.77 4.25
CA ASP A 628 4.43 20.65 5.66
C ASP A 628 4.88 22.03 6.14
N TRP A 629 4.11 22.63 7.05
CA TRP A 629 4.27 24.02 7.44
C TRP A 629 4.15 24.22 8.95
N LYS A 630 5.27 24.56 9.59
CA LYS A 630 5.37 24.99 10.99
C LYS A 630 5.22 26.51 11.07
N PHE A 631 3.98 26.99 10.92
CA PHE A 631 3.70 28.42 10.73
C PHE A 631 3.80 29.28 11.99
N HIS A 632 3.78 28.66 13.17
CA HIS A 632 3.96 29.30 14.46
C HIS A 632 4.57 28.28 15.45
N PRO A 633 5.32 28.70 16.49
CA PRO A 633 5.73 27.78 17.56
C PRO A 633 4.58 26.88 18.05
N GLY A 634 4.84 25.58 18.11
CA GLY A 634 3.86 24.53 18.44
C GLY A 634 2.96 24.11 17.28
N TRP A 635 2.62 25.01 16.36
CA TRP A 635 1.66 24.76 15.29
C TRP A 635 2.30 24.12 14.05
N ARG A 636 1.64 23.10 13.51
CA ARG A 636 2.03 22.44 12.26
C ARG A 636 0.80 22.15 11.42
N PHE A 637 0.87 22.49 10.14
CA PHE A 637 -0.10 22.09 9.11
C PHE A 637 0.57 21.12 8.14
N MET A 638 -0.11 20.01 7.83
CA MET A 638 0.32 19.05 6.83
C MET A 638 -0.82 18.76 5.86
N ALA A 639 -0.51 18.60 4.59
CA ALA A 639 -1.49 18.15 3.60
C ALA A 639 -0.85 17.32 2.50
N ALA A 640 -1.57 16.31 2.04
CA ALA A 640 -1.26 15.50 0.87
C ALA A 640 -2.51 15.38 0.01
N TYR A 641 -2.43 15.87 -1.23
CA TYR A 641 -3.53 15.86 -2.18
C TYR A 641 -3.12 15.18 -3.48
N THR A 642 -4.04 14.41 -4.04
CA THR A 642 -3.86 13.71 -5.32
C THR A 642 -5.09 13.88 -6.19
N HIS A 643 -4.88 14.29 -7.43
CA HIS A 643 -5.88 14.24 -8.49
C HIS A 643 -5.47 13.21 -9.55
N LEU A 644 -6.37 12.30 -9.89
CA LEU A 644 -6.18 11.24 -10.89
C LEU A 644 -7.25 11.34 -11.98
N ASP A 645 -6.82 11.30 -13.24
CA ASP A 645 -7.66 11.17 -14.42
C ASP A 645 -7.15 10.01 -15.29
N GLU A 646 -7.73 8.84 -15.08
CA GLU A 646 -7.28 7.60 -15.72
C GLU A 646 -8.35 7.03 -16.65
N VAL A 647 -7.96 6.69 -17.88
CA VAL A 647 -8.90 6.35 -18.96
C VAL A 647 -8.36 5.23 -19.83
N TYR A 648 -9.24 4.35 -20.30
CA TYR A 648 -8.89 3.46 -21.40
C TYR A 648 -8.93 4.21 -22.73
N THR A 649 -7.83 4.20 -23.47
CA THR A 649 -7.80 4.75 -24.83
C THR A 649 -8.11 3.69 -25.88
N GLU A 650 -7.84 2.42 -25.57
CA GLU A 650 -8.19 1.27 -26.40
C GLU A 650 -8.49 0.06 -25.51
N TYR A 651 -9.77 -0.33 -25.45
CA TYR A 651 -10.20 -1.54 -24.76
C TYR A 651 -11.56 -1.99 -25.28
N VAL A 652 -11.65 -3.26 -25.70
CA VAL A 652 -12.92 -3.93 -26.00
C VAL A 652 -13.13 -5.03 -24.98
N GLU A 653 -14.17 -4.89 -24.17
CA GLU A 653 -14.57 -5.90 -23.21
C GLU A 653 -15.45 -6.94 -23.90
N SER A 654 -15.18 -8.22 -23.65
CA SER A 654 -16.01 -9.32 -24.12
C SER A 654 -16.78 -9.92 -22.95
N ILE A 655 -18.11 -9.91 -23.04
CA ILE A 655 -19.01 -10.43 -22.01
C ILE A 655 -19.75 -11.64 -22.57
N THR A 656 -19.74 -12.75 -21.84
CA THR A 656 -20.35 -14.01 -22.28
C THR A 656 -21.64 -14.28 -21.52
N ASN A 657 -22.73 -14.51 -22.25
CA ASN A 657 -23.98 -15.07 -21.74
C ASN A 657 -24.64 -15.92 -22.83
N GLY A 658 -24.26 -17.20 -22.93
CA GLY A 658 -24.61 -18.09 -24.05
C GLY A 658 -23.83 -17.77 -25.34
N ALA A 659 -23.84 -16.51 -25.76
CA ALA A 659 -23.00 -15.94 -26.82
C ALA A 659 -22.00 -14.92 -26.26
N VAL A 660 -20.98 -14.57 -27.04
CA VAL A 660 -20.00 -13.53 -26.70
C VAL A 660 -20.44 -12.20 -27.30
N PHE A 661 -20.50 -11.16 -26.48
CA PHE A 661 -20.87 -9.80 -26.85
C PHE A 661 -19.72 -8.86 -26.56
N SER A 662 -19.39 -7.98 -27.50
CA SER A 662 -18.25 -7.08 -27.40
C SER A 662 -18.70 -5.64 -27.17
N PHE A 663 -18.06 -4.96 -26.20
CA PHE A 663 -18.35 -3.59 -25.84
C PHE A 663 -17.08 -2.75 -25.91
N ASN A 664 -17.10 -1.67 -26.68
CA ASN A 664 -16.02 -0.71 -26.69
C ASN A 664 -16.03 0.09 -25.38
N ARG A 665 -14.91 0.09 -24.66
CA ARG A 665 -14.68 0.80 -23.40
C ARG A 665 -13.72 1.98 -23.55
N ALA A 666 -13.31 2.32 -24.77
CA ALA A 666 -12.49 3.51 -25.02
C ALA A 666 -13.23 4.78 -24.55
N GLY A 667 -12.52 5.64 -23.82
CA GLY A 667 -13.06 6.84 -23.18
C GLY A 667 -13.63 6.61 -21.77
N ASN A 668 -13.83 5.35 -21.35
CA ASN A 668 -14.28 5.05 -19.99
C ASN A 668 -13.15 5.20 -18.98
N LYS A 669 -13.49 5.68 -17.79
CA LYS A 669 -12.61 5.74 -16.63
C LYS A 669 -12.25 4.34 -16.16
N ILE A 670 -11.02 4.20 -15.68
CA ILE A 670 -10.57 2.95 -15.08
C ILE A 670 -11.29 2.77 -13.73
N PRO A 671 -11.97 1.63 -13.49
CA PRO A 671 -12.69 1.40 -12.23
C PRO A 671 -11.73 1.23 -11.04
N GLY A 672 -12.20 1.56 -9.84
CA GLY A 672 -11.40 1.51 -8.61
C GLY A 672 -10.54 2.75 -8.33
N ILE A 673 -10.52 3.72 -9.25
CA ILE A 673 -9.73 4.95 -9.14
C ILE A 673 -10.58 6.08 -8.60
N SER A 674 -10.21 6.59 -7.41
CA SER A 674 -10.78 7.84 -6.90
C SER A 674 -10.16 9.03 -7.63
N PRO A 675 -10.97 9.91 -8.25
CA PRO A 675 -10.43 11.08 -8.93
C PRO A 675 -9.70 12.06 -8.02
N ASN A 676 -10.15 12.22 -6.77
CA ASN A 676 -9.54 13.10 -5.79
C ASN A 676 -9.38 12.40 -4.45
N GLU A 677 -8.22 12.56 -3.82
CA GLU A 677 -7.94 12.13 -2.45
C GLU A 677 -7.15 13.23 -1.72
N LEU A 678 -7.55 13.53 -0.47
CA LEU A 678 -6.91 14.52 0.40
C LEU A 678 -6.77 13.96 1.81
N THR A 679 -5.58 14.10 2.38
CA THR A 679 -5.34 14.04 3.83
C THR A 679 -4.81 15.39 4.26
N ALA A 680 -5.44 16.05 5.22
CA ALA A 680 -4.98 17.31 5.78
C ALA A 680 -5.05 17.29 7.31
N ARG A 681 -4.00 17.79 7.98
CA ARG A 681 -3.86 17.78 9.43
C ARG A 681 -3.40 19.14 9.93
N ILE A 682 -4.05 19.64 10.98
CA ILE A 682 -3.54 20.77 11.76
C ILE A 682 -3.32 20.29 13.20
N GLY A 683 -2.12 20.54 13.72
CA GLY A 683 -1.73 20.13 15.06
C GLY A 683 -1.04 21.23 15.84
N TYR A 684 -1.05 21.07 17.15
CA TYR A 684 -0.37 21.92 18.12
C TYR A 684 0.35 21.06 19.16
N ASP A 685 1.62 21.39 19.43
CA ASP A 685 2.44 20.79 20.48
C ASP A 685 2.94 21.89 21.44
N GLU A 686 2.69 21.72 22.75
CA GLU A 686 3.18 22.63 23.79
C GLU A 686 4.60 22.21 24.21
N PHE A 687 5.56 23.10 24.00
CA PHE A 687 6.97 22.85 24.31
C PHE A 687 7.46 23.53 25.59
N VAL A 688 6.65 24.43 26.18
CA VAL A 688 7.05 25.22 27.35
C VAL A 688 5.91 25.34 28.36
N GLY A 689 6.27 25.62 29.62
CA GLY A 689 5.28 25.85 30.68
C GLY A 689 4.66 24.57 31.27
N PRO A 690 3.57 24.70 32.04
CA PRO A 690 3.04 23.61 32.87
C PRO A 690 2.44 22.43 32.08
N LEU A 691 2.15 22.62 30.79
CA LEU A 691 1.58 21.61 29.91
C LEU A 691 2.62 21.07 28.90
N THR A 692 3.92 21.33 29.12
CA THR A 692 5.00 20.82 28.25
C THR A 692 4.81 19.34 27.97
N GLY A 693 4.81 18.98 26.68
CA GLY A 693 4.60 17.61 26.21
C GLY A 693 3.16 17.31 25.78
N LEU A 694 2.18 18.14 26.14
CA LEU A 694 0.80 18.03 25.66
C LEU A 694 0.71 18.52 24.21
N GLY A 695 0.05 17.75 23.37
CA GLY A 695 -0.23 18.12 21.99
C GLY A 695 -1.51 17.47 21.49
N GLY A 696 -1.87 17.80 20.26
CA GLY A 696 -3.03 17.23 19.60
C GLY A 696 -3.17 17.69 18.16
N PHE A 697 -4.02 17.00 17.41
CA PHE A 697 -4.32 17.39 16.04
C PHE A 697 -5.76 17.07 15.64
N VAL A 698 -6.23 17.78 14.62
CA VAL A 698 -7.43 17.45 13.85
C VAL A 698 -6.99 17.09 12.45
N GLU A 699 -7.50 15.98 11.93
CA GLU A 699 -7.24 15.49 10.59
C GLU A 699 -8.54 15.33 9.81
N VAL A 700 -8.52 15.74 8.55
CA VAL A 700 -9.58 15.52 7.57
C VAL A 700 -9.06 14.58 6.49
N GLN A 701 -9.84 13.55 6.19
CA GLN A 701 -9.61 12.66 5.06
C GLN A 701 -10.79 12.77 4.11
N TRP A 702 -10.53 13.04 2.83
CA TRP A 702 -11.54 13.10 1.78
C TRP A 702 -11.15 12.17 0.63
N LYS A 703 -12.14 11.41 0.13
CA LYS A 703 -12.01 10.52 -1.01
C LYS A 703 -13.28 10.58 -1.85
N ASP A 704 -13.13 10.84 -3.15
CA ASP A 704 -14.25 10.89 -4.07
C ASP A 704 -14.89 9.53 -4.36
N SER A 705 -16.11 9.59 -4.91
CA SER A 705 -16.75 8.40 -5.50
C SER A 705 -15.98 7.91 -6.71
N PHE A 706 -15.99 6.59 -6.94
CA PHE A 706 -15.28 5.98 -8.08
C PHE A 706 -16.10 4.87 -8.74
N TYR A 707 -15.87 4.65 -10.04
CA TYR A 707 -16.56 3.59 -10.78
C TYR A 707 -16.15 2.20 -10.32
N MET A 708 -17.11 1.28 -10.29
CA MET A 708 -16.92 -0.11 -9.84
C MET A 708 -16.89 -1.11 -11.00
N ASP A 709 -17.11 -0.65 -12.24
CA ASP A 709 -17.23 -1.49 -13.42
C ASP A 709 -16.67 -0.80 -14.67
N ASN A 710 -16.30 -1.58 -15.70
CA ASN A 710 -15.68 -1.04 -16.91
C ASN A 710 -16.65 -0.26 -17.79
N ALA A 711 -17.96 -0.51 -17.69
CA ALA A 711 -18.98 0.25 -18.41
C ALA A 711 -19.26 1.62 -17.77
N ASN A 712 -18.68 1.91 -16.59
CA ASN A 712 -18.89 3.13 -15.83
C ASN A 712 -20.38 3.37 -15.50
N LEU A 713 -21.07 2.32 -15.04
CA LEU A 713 -22.50 2.37 -14.71
C LEU A 713 -22.76 2.56 -13.22
N LEU A 714 -21.93 1.98 -12.36
CA LEU A 714 -22.09 2.01 -10.91
C LEU A 714 -20.88 2.64 -10.24
N LYS A 715 -21.11 3.52 -9.26
CA LYS A 715 -20.06 4.11 -8.42
C LYS A 715 -20.18 3.64 -6.98
N ALA A 716 -19.04 3.44 -6.33
CA ALA A 716 -18.96 3.42 -4.87
C ALA A 716 -19.04 4.86 -4.36
N PRO A 717 -19.80 5.15 -3.29
CA PRO A 717 -19.88 6.50 -2.75
C PRO A 717 -18.54 6.97 -2.16
N GLY A 718 -18.25 8.26 -2.34
CA GLY A 718 -17.13 8.92 -1.68
C GLY A 718 -17.40 9.19 -0.20
N TYR A 719 -16.38 9.65 0.52
CA TYR A 719 -16.49 9.96 1.93
C TYR A 719 -15.58 11.10 2.38
N GLU A 720 -15.98 11.72 3.50
CA GLU A 720 -15.19 12.64 4.28
C GLU A 720 -15.19 12.15 5.74
N LEU A 721 -14.01 12.03 6.34
CA LEU A 721 -13.81 11.63 7.74
C LEU A 721 -13.07 12.74 8.48
N VAL A 722 -13.42 12.91 9.75
CA VAL A 722 -12.72 13.77 10.70
C VAL A 722 -12.16 12.90 11.82
N ASN A 723 -10.87 13.05 12.10
CA ASN A 723 -10.16 12.36 13.18
C ASN A 723 -9.59 13.41 14.14
N VAL A 724 -9.58 13.10 15.44
CA VAL A 724 -9.06 13.98 16.48
C VAL A 724 -8.13 13.19 17.38
N ASN A 725 -6.95 13.73 17.63
CA ASN A 725 -5.93 13.16 18.49
C ASN A 725 -5.55 14.14 19.60
N VAL A 726 -5.30 13.59 20.79
CA VAL A 726 -4.62 14.27 21.90
C VAL A 726 -3.53 13.35 22.40
N HIS A 727 -2.36 13.91 22.70
CA HIS A 727 -1.24 13.15 23.19
C HIS A 727 -0.44 13.92 24.24
N TYR A 728 0.32 13.20 25.05
CA TYR A 728 1.16 13.73 26.09
C TYR A 728 2.48 12.95 26.14
N LYS A 729 3.61 13.62 25.92
CA LYS A 729 4.94 13.04 26.00
C LYS A 729 5.75 13.71 27.10
N ALA A 730 6.22 12.93 28.07
CA ALA A 730 7.07 13.38 29.14
C ALA A 730 8.41 12.62 29.14
N ASP A 731 9.51 13.36 29.08
CA ASP A 731 10.81 12.80 29.44
C ASP A 731 10.92 12.74 30.97
N LEU A 732 11.35 11.59 31.49
CA LEU A 732 11.35 11.31 32.92
C LEU A 732 12.78 11.38 33.47
N VAL A 733 12.93 12.09 34.59
CA VAL A 733 14.18 12.11 35.37
C VAL A 733 14.25 10.83 36.20
N SER A 734 14.64 9.73 35.56
CA SER A 734 14.84 8.43 36.18
C SER A 734 16.07 7.73 35.58
N ASP A 735 16.77 6.97 36.42
CA ASP A 735 17.90 6.12 36.03
C ASP A 735 17.46 4.91 35.19
N THR A 736 16.17 4.57 35.21
CA THR A 736 15.62 3.40 34.52
C THR A 736 14.66 3.78 33.41
N VAL A 737 13.75 4.73 33.66
CA VAL A 737 12.72 5.14 32.71
C VAL A 737 13.14 6.44 32.02
N ARG A 738 13.22 6.41 30.69
CA ARG A 738 13.61 7.57 29.86
C ARG A 738 12.43 8.47 29.54
N SER A 739 11.30 7.90 29.13
CA SER A 739 10.12 8.70 28.76
C SER A 739 8.82 7.90 28.83
N LEU A 740 7.72 8.65 28.96
CA LEU A 740 6.34 8.17 28.88
C LEU A 740 5.65 8.94 27.76
N ASN A 741 4.95 8.23 26.88
CA ASN A 741 4.09 8.82 25.84
C ASN A 741 2.70 8.23 25.98
N LEU A 742 1.67 9.07 26.07
CA LEU A 742 0.27 8.71 26.14
C LEU A 742 -0.44 9.36 24.96
N PHE A 743 -1.36 8.64 24.33
CA PHE A 743 -2.17 9.20 23.24
C PHE A 743 -3.57 8.62 23.25
N LEU A 744 -4.52 9.43 22.79
CA LEU A 744 -5.91 9.07 22.54
C LEU A 744 -6.30 9.65 21.19
N GLU A 745 -6.89 8.82 20.35
CA GLU A 745 -7.42 9.21 19.06
C GLU A 745 -8.86 8.75 18.92
N VAL A 746 -9.72 9.65 18.45
CA VAL A 746 -11.07 9.35 18.01
C VAL A 746 -11.07 9.47 16.48
N ARG A 747 -11.24 8.34 15.79
CA ARG A 747 -11.32 8.31 14.33
C ARG A 747 -12.77 8.27 13.90
N ASN A 748 -13.07 8.87 12.75
CA ASN A 748 -14.43 8.99 12.24
C ASN A 748 -15.35 9.61 13.31
N VAL A 749 -14.98 10.79 13.81
CA VAL A 749 -15.67 11.51 14.89
C VAL A 749 -17.15 11.76 14.58
N LEU A 750 -17.51 11.87 13.31
CA LEU A 750 -18.88 12.07 12.87
C LEU A 750 -19.68 10.76 12.70
N ASP A 751 -19.06 9.61 13.00
CA ASP A 751 -19.64 8.27 12.88
C ASP A 751 -20.28 7.98 11.51
N ARG A 752 -19.59 8.41 10.45
CA ARG A 752 -20.04 8.19 9.08
C ARG A 752 -19.91 6.73 8.71
N THR A 753 -20.97 6.15 8.16
CA THR A 753 -20.89 4.86 7.49
C THR A 753 -20.37 5.06 6.06
N TYR A 754 -19.27 4.42 5.68
CA TYR A 754 -18.61 4.61 4.38
C TYR A 754 -18.08 3.31 3.78
N VAL A 755 -17.75 3.33 2.49
CA VAL A 755 -17.15 2.19 1.77
C VAL A 755 -15.63 2.32 1.87
N ALA A 756 -14.97 1.42 2.62
CA ALA A 756 -13.51 1.41 2.75
C ALA A 756 -12.80 0.72 1.59
N SER A 757 -13.48 -0.22 0.92
CA SER A 757 -13.03 -0.74 -0.36
C SER A 757 -14.18 -1.34 -1.17
N ALA A 758 -14.00 -1.31 -2.50
CA ALA A 758 -14.87 -1.98 -3.45
C ALA A 758 -13.99 -2.65 -4.52
N ASN A 759 -14.20 -3.94 -4.76
CA ASN A 759 -13.57 -4.64 -5.88
C ASN A 759 -14.31 -4.33 -7.19
N ASN A 760 -13.58 -4.39 -8.30
CA ASN A 760 -14.16 -4.27 -9.63
C ASN A 760 -15.17 -5.40 -9.88
N ILE A 761 -16.36 -5.03 -10.34
CA ILE A 761 -17.47 -5.93 -10.67
C ILE A 761 -17.50 -6.16 -12.18
N ALA A 762 -17.72 -7.41 -12.58
CA ALA A 762 -17.91 -7.75 -13.98
C ALA A 762 -19.25 -7.21 -14.50
N ASN A 763 -19.22 -6.54 -15.64
CA ASN A 763 -20.42 -6.18 -16.36
C ASN A 763 -21.15 -7.45 -16.86
N THR A 764 -22.47 -7.39 -16.96
CA THR A 764 -23.31 -8.52 -17.44
C THR A 764 -24.26 -8.06 -18.53
N VAL A 765 -24.77 -9.02 -19.30
CA VAL A 765 -25.72 -8.79 -20.40
C VAL A 765 -26.94 -9.70 -20.27
N THR A 766 -28.07 -9.28 -20.81
CA THR A 766 -29.25 -10.15 -21.03
C THR A 766 -28.93 -11.26 -22.04
N ALA A 767 -29.80 -12.27 -22.17
CA ALA A 767 -29.65 -13.33 -23.17
C ALA A 767 -29.60 -12.80 -24.63
N THR A 768 -30.16 -11.61 -24.87
CA THR A 768 -30.14 -10.94 -26.19
C THR A 768 -28.91 -10.05 -26.41
N GLY A 769 -28.00 -9.98 -25.44
CA GLY A 769 -26.78 -9.18 -25.53
C GLY A 769 -26.89 -7.73 -25.06
N LEU A 770 -28.06 -7.30 -24.57
CA LEU A 770 -28.21 -5.96 -23.99
C LEU A 770 -27.46 -5.85 -22.65
N GLN A 771 -26.61 -4.83 -22.52
CA GLN A 771 -25.89 -4.49 -21.29
C GLN A 771 -26.87 -4.25 -20.14
N ASN A 772 -26.68 -4.97 -19.03
CA ASN A 772 -27.49 -4.79 -17.83
C ASN A 772 -27.20 -3.43 -17.17
N PRO A 773 -28.23 -2.76 -16.60
CA PRO A 773 -28.09 -1.46 -15.98
C PRO A 773 -27.42 -1.53 -14.59
N ALA A 774 -27.07 -0.36 -14.05
CA ALA A 774 -26.46 -0.21 -12.72
C ALA A 774 -27.26 -0.88 -11.59
N SER A 775 -28.60 -0.91 -11.67
CA SER A 775 -29.46 -1.56 -10.68
C SER A 775 -29.25 -3.07 -10.57
N VAL A 776 -28.84 -3.74 -11.65
CA VAL A 776 -28.46 -5.16 -11.62
C VAL A 776 -27.07 -5.33 -10.99
N LEU A 777 -26.12 -4.48 -11.37
CA LEU A 777 -24.75 -4.50 -10.82
C LEU A 777 -24.72 -4.20 -9.32
N ALA A 778 -25.61 -3.34 -8.82
CA ALA A 778 -25.73 -3.01 -7.40
C ALA A 778 -26.08 -4.22 -6.51
N ASN A 779 -26.58 -5.30 -7.11
CA ASN A 779 -26.87 -6.57 -6.42
C ASN A 779 -25.74 -7.61 -6.56
N THR A 780 -24.68 -7.33 -7.33
CA THR A 780 -23.55 -8.25 -7.46
C THR A 780 -22.70 -8.26 -6.19
N THR A 781 -22.63 -9.42 -5.54
CA THR A 781 -21.87 -9.64 -4.30
C THR A 781 -20.36 -9.74 -4.57
N GLY A 782 -19.53 -9.74 -3.51
CA GLY A 782 -18.09 -9.95 -3.65
C GLY A 782 -17.26 -8.67 -3.80
N SER A 783 -17.86 -7.48 -3.63
CA SER A 783 -17.20 -6.21 -3.89
C SER A 783 -16.86 -5.41 -2.63
N ILE A 784 -17.84 -5.10 -1.79
CA ILE A 784 -17.74 -4.02 -0.79
C ILE A 784 -17.35 -4.53 0.59
N TYR A 785 -16.46 -3.78 1.24
CA TYR A 785 -16.33 -3.72 2.69
C TYR A 785 -16.65 -2.32 3.21
N ALA A 786 -17.43 -2.28 4.29
CA ALA A 786 -17.64 -1.07 5.06
C ALA A 786 -16.34 -0.64 5.75
N GLY A 787 -16.17 0.67 5.92
CA GLY A 787 -15.12 1.22 6.76
C GLY A 787 -15.50 1.25 8.23
N SER A 788 -14.52 1.49 9.10
CA SER A 788 -14.75 1.45 10.54
C SER A 788 -15.75 2.55 10.96
N PRO A 789 -16.72 2.26 11.84
CA PRO A 789 -17.51 3.29 12.51
C PRO A 789 -16.60 4.19 13.37
N ARG A 790 -17.19 5.09 14.15
CA ARG A 790 -16.44 5.87 15.14
C ARG A 790 -15.63 4.92 16.04
N THR A 791 -14.33 5.15 16.10
CA THR A 791 -13.42 4.32 16.90
C THR A 791 -12.67 5.18 17.90
N PHE A 792 -12.48 4.63 19.08
CA PHE A 792 -11.66 5.21 20.14
C PHE A 792 -10.44 4.30 20.29
N VAL A 793 -9.26 4.87 20.17
CA VAL A 793 -7.99 4.15 20.35
C VAL A 793 -7.12 4.96 21.28
N ALA A 794 -6.70 4.34 22.38
CA ALA A 794 -5.73 4.91 23.30
C ALA A 794 -4.46 4.06 23.28
N GLY A 795 -3.32 4.66 23.60
CA GLY A 795 -2.11 3.89 23.80
C GLY A 795 -1.12 4.59 24.71
N MET A 796 -0.15 3.79 25.14
CA MET A 796 0.93 4.17 26.02
C MET A 796 2.23 3.57 25.49
N LYS A 797 3.30 4.35 25.55
CA LYS A 797 4.67 3.88 25.32
C LYS A 797 5.57 4.31 26.47
N VAL A 798 6.42 3.40 26.91
CA VAL A 798 7.44 3.65 27.93
C VAL A 798 8.79 3.27 27.36
N ALA A 799 9.73 4.21 27.35
CA ALA A 799 11.10 3.94 26.99
C ALA A 799 11.97 3.79 28.24
N PHE A 800 12.87 2.81 28.22
CA PHE A 800 13.83 2.46 29.26
C PHE A 800 15.26 2.67 28.75
N ARG A 801 16.20 2.95 29.67
CA ARG A 801 17.62 3.20 29.38
C ARG A 801 18.44 1.92 29.18
#